data_AF-A0A537K476-F1
#
_entry.id   AF-A0A537K476-F1
#
_cell.length_a   1.000
_cell.length_b   1.000
_cell.length_c   1.000
_cell.angle_alpha   90.00
_cell.angle_beta   90.00
_cell.angle_gamma   90.00
#
_symmetry.space_group_name_H-M   'P 1'
#
loop_
_entity.id
_entity.type
_entity.pdbx_description
1 polymer ?
#
loop_
_entity_poly.entity_id
_entity_poly.type
_entity_poly.pdbx_seq_one_letter_code
_entity_poly.pdbx_strand_id
1 'polypeptide(L)'
;QYSRNMLQKNNGDGTFSEVGQLSGVSNTDWSWAALFADYDNDGYKDLFVTNGYVKDYTDMDFLKYSIDRLIRSKQGETVDAIPEYIKKMPTIQIPKAIFQNNGNGTFTRKTEEWGLNRPGVSAGAAYADLDNDGDLDLVVNNANDFASIYRNNSEKVVKNNFLKIKLVGQAGNERGIGSKVTLYSDGNKYYQEEMPVRGFQSSVDQVLNFGLGKKSIVDSLVVIWPNDKMQTLKNVKANQTISVNIKDATATWVYDSTATASKHFTPQPAFNFTHTENQFNDFTIQPLLINYLSRQGPCMAKADVNKDGREDIFIGGAKGQPSQIFIQAANGNFIKKSEPSIAKDSLSEDVAAEFFDADGDGDLDLYVCSGGYEFAENDPALQDRLYLNDGKGNFIKSEKAVPRMLTSTACVRAADIDGDGDMDLFVGGRVVPGKYPTSPGSFLLLNDGKGNFTDATDAIAPALRNIGMVTDALWIDINKDGKNDLIVVGEWMPIKVFINGGKVLKDESSKYIKFPSNGWWNKIYADDFDGDGDQDLVIGNIGLNTQFHSSEKEPLQLYYKDFDGNGSIDPIFCYYINGVSYPANSRDDLADQLPMIKKKFLEYRQYADATINDIFTPDELKDAKVLSGSEQSTLYLQNDGEKGFSKKPLPIEAQYAPVYAVVSLDANKDGKKDLLLAGNNSWTRIKYGRYSANHGILLIGDGKGNFSYVPQTHSGLNVRGDVRSMLQIKTGTAKSIFLGMNNAPVISYRLN
;
A
#
# COMPACT_ATOMS: atom_id res chain seq x y z
N GLN A 1 -6.40 -16.05 8.18
CA GLN A 1 -7.66 -15.30 8.08
C GLN A 1 -7.46 -13.97 8.78
N TYR A 2 -7.88 -12.87 8.18
CA TYR A 2 -7.82 -11.53 8.77
C TYR A 2 -9.20 -11.15 9.26
N SER A 3 -9.30 -10.38 10.35
CA SER A 3 -10.57 -9.99 10.96
C SER A 3 -11.19 -8.77 10.24
N ARG A 4 -11.40 -8.85 8.93
CA ARG A 4 -12.04 -7.83 8.10
C ARG A 4 -12.64 -8.43 6.83
N ASN A 5 -13.56 -7.72 6.20
CA ASN A 5 -14.01 -8.04 4.86
C ASN A 5 -12.96 -7.62 3.82
N MET A 6 -12.89 -8.37 2.73
CA MET A 6 -11.92 -8.18 1.65
C MET A 6 -12.66 -7.94 0.34
N LEU A 7 -12.26 -6.92 -0.41
CA LEU A 7 -12.77 -6.69 -1.76
C LEU A 7 -11.68 -7.01 -2.78
N GLN A 8 -11.87 -8.07 -3.57
CA GLN A 8 -10.89 -8.53 -4.56
C GLN A 8 -11.21 -7.92 -5.93
N LYS A 9 -10.45 -6.91 -6.36
CA LYS A 9 -10.54 -6.31 -7.70
C LYS A 9 -9.80 -7.21 -8.69
N ASN A 10 -10.49 -7.67 -9.73
CA ASN A 10 -9.86 -8.44 -10.82
C ASN A 10 -8.98 -7.53 -11.69
N ASN A 11 -7.72 -7.90 -11.89
CA ASN A 11 -6.77 -7.13 -12.69
C ASN A 11 -6.83 -7.44 -14.21
N GLY A 12 -7.66 -8.41 -14.60
CA GLY A 12 -7.90 -8.82 -15.99
C GLY A 12 -6.94 -9.90 -16.51
N ASP A 13 -5.93 -10.28 -15.72
CA ASP A 13 -4.85 -11.21 -16.09
C ASP A 13 -4.86 -12.50 -15.23
N GLY A 14 -5.98 -12.78 -14.56
CA GLY A 14 -6.10 -13.91 -13.62
C GLY A 14 -5.57 -13.60 -12.21
N THR A 15 -5.15 -12.36 -11.95
CA THR A 15 -4.74 -11.88 -10.63
C THR A 15 -5.78 -10.94 -10.02
N PHE A 16 -5.69 -10.73 -8.70
CA PHE A 16 -6.61 -9.88 -7.95
C PHE A 16 -5.85 -8.99 -6.97
N SER A 17 -6.29 -7.74 -6.85
CA SER A 17 -5.84 -6.79 -5.84
C SER A 17 -6.88 -6.68 -4.73
N GLU A 18 -6.47 -6.89 -3.48
CA GLU A 18 -7.34 -6.69 -2.32
C GLU A 18 -7.39 -5.20 -1.98
N VAL A 19 -8.56 -4.58 -2.05
CA VAL A 19 -8.75 -3.11 -1.93
C VAL A 19 -9.85 -2.73 -0.94
N GLY A 20 -10.29 -3.65 -0.07
CA GLY A 20 -11.47 -3.48 0.78
C GLY A 20 -11.38 -2.32 1.77
N GLN A 21 -10.18 -2.03 2.28
CA GLN A 21 -9.95 -0.88 3.17
C GLN A 21 -10.03 0.44 2.40
N LEU A 22 -9.31 0.56 1.29
CA LEU A 22 -9.41 1.73 0.40
C LEU A 22 -10.84 1.95 -0.12
N SER A 23 -11.54 0.86 -0.40
CA SER A 23 -12.90 0.91 -0.94
C SER A 23 -13.95 1.28 0.11
N GLY A 24 -13.59 1.28 1.41
CA GLY A 24 -14.49 1.66 2.51
C GLY A 24 -15.46 0.54 2.97
N VAL A 25 -15.26 -0.70 2.52
CA VAL A 25 -16.19 -1.83 2.77
C VAL A 25 -15.66 -2.88 3.73
N SER A 26 -14.43 -2.71 4.26
CA SER A 26 -13.77 -3.71 5.11
C SER A 26 -14.43 -3.93 6.47
N ASN A 27 -15.15 -2.93 6.99
CA ASN A 27 -15.60 -2.88 8.39
C ASN A 27 -17.14 -2.93 8.47
N THR A 28 -17.73 -4.12 8.56
CA THR A 28 -19.17 -4.31 8.78
C THR A 28 -19.51 -5.34 9.84
N ASP A 29 -18.55 -5.64 10.73
CA ASP A 29 -18.64 -6.73 11.71
C ASP A 29 -18.76 -8.12 11.03
N TRP A 30 -19.11 -9.16 11.78
CA TRP A 30 -19.32 -10.50 11.28
C TRP A 30 -20.39 -10.50 10.20
N SER A 31 -19.96 -10.76 8.96
CA SER A 31 -20.77 -10.59 7.76
C SER A 31 -21.22 -11.95 7.21
N TRP A 32 -22.49 -12.04 6.78
CA TRP A 32 -23.09 -13.31 6.35
C TRP A 32 -23.42 -13.35 4.85
N ALA A 33 -24.02 -12.30 4.31
CA ALA A 33 -24.30 -12.16 2.89
C ALA A 33 -23.76 -10.84 2.37
N ALA A 34 -22.98 -10.90 1.29
CA ALA A 34 -22.51 -9.74 0.54
C ALA A 34 -23.16 -9.77 -0.85
N LEU A 35 -24.13 -8.88 -1.07
CA LEU A 35 -24.96 -8.85 -2.26
C LEU A 35 -24.65 -7.61 -3.09
N PHE A 36 -23.92 -7.81 -4.20
CA PHE A 36 -23.74 -6.80 -5.22
C PHE A 36 -24.96 -6.74 -6.16
N ALA A 37 -25.56 -5.56 -6.24
CA ALA A 37 -26.66 -5.20 -7.13
C ALA A 37 -26.66 -3.69 -7.34
N ASP A 38 -27.32 -3.21 -8.38
CA ASP A 38 -27.49 -1.77 -8.63
C ASP A 38 -28.83 -1.36 -8.01
N TYR A 39 -28.81 -0.77 -6.81
CA TYR A 39 -30.04 -0.50 -6.05
C TYR A 39 -30.66 0.85 -6.43
N ASP A 40 -29.91 1.79 -6.99
CA ASP A 40 -30.44 3.08 -7.45
C ASP A 40 -30.54 3.20 -8.99
N ASN A 41 -30.24 2.10 -9.70
CA ASN A 41 -30.25 1.97 -11.15
C ASN A 41 -29.31 2.96 -11.87
N ASP A 42 -28.26 3.46 -11.22
CA ASP A 42 -27.33 4.44 -11.80
C ASP A 42 -26.33 3.84 -12.81
N GLY A 43 -26.21 2.51 -12.84
CA GLY A 43 -25.30 1.74 -13.68
C GLY A 43 -24.12 1.13 -12.94
N TYR A 44 -23.94 1.42 -11.65
CA TYR A 44 -22.90 0.89 -10.79
C TYR A 44 -23.49 -0.08 -9.76
N LYS A 45 -22.82 -1.21 -9.53
CA LYS A 45 -23.27 -2.15 -8.50
C LYS A 45 -22.82 -1.68 -7.13
N ASP A 46 -23.79 -1.38 -6.30
CA ASP A 46 -23.72 -1.16 -4.87
C ASP A 46 -23.49 -2.48 -4.11
N LEU A 47 -23.21 -2.38 -2.82
CA LEU A 47 -22.97 -3.52 -1.93
C LEU A 47 -23.89 -3.47 -0.71
N PHE A 48 -24.73 -4.48 -0.56
CA PHE A 48 -25.48 -4.74 0.66
C PHE A 48 -24.81 -5.86 1.48
N VAL A 49 -24.69 -5.67 2.79
CA VAL A 49 -24.09 -6.64 3.72
C VAL A 49 -24.98 -6.88 4.92
N THR A 50 -25.37 -8.14 5.13
CA THR A 50 -25.97 -8.59 6.39
C THR A 50 -24.89 -8.90 7.41
N ASN A 51 -25.17 -8.56 8.67
CA ASN A 51 -24.21 -8.68 9.75
C ASN A 51 -24.87 -8.95 11.12
N GLY A 52 -24.01 -9.12 12.12
CA GLY A 52 -24.36 -9.40 13.50
C GLY A 52 -24.12 -10.86 13.88
N TYR A 53 -24.05 -11.11 15.18
CA TYR A 53 -23.67 -12.42 15.68
C TYR A 53 -24.45 -12.79 16.95
N VAL A 54 -25.25 -13.87 16.87
CA VAL A 54 -25.97 -14.42 18.02
C VAL A 54 -24.99 -15.24 18.84
N LYS A 55 -24.89 -14.94 20.14
CA LYS A 55 -24.00 -15.63 21.09
C LYS A 55 -22.55 -15.59 20.62
N ASP A 56 -21.97 -14.40 20.67
CA ASP A 56 -20.60 -14.17 20.28
C ASP A 56 -19.62 -14.88 21.22
N TYR A 57 -19.10 -16.01 20.77
CA TYR A 57 -18.06 -16.77 21.47
C TYR A 57 -16.67 -16.16 21.31
N THR A 58 -16.51 -15.17 20.40
CA THR A 58 -15.26 -14.46 20.14
C THR A 58 -15.11 -13.18 20.97
N ASP A 59 -16.15 -12.79 21.70
CA ASP A 59 -16.09 -11.70 22.67
C ASP A 59 -14.99 -11.97 23.71
N MET A 60 -14.09 -11.00 23.87
CA MET A 60 -12.86 -11.19 24.66
C MET A 60 -13.13 -11.28 26.17
N ASP A 61 -14.16 -10.58 26.68
CA ASP A 61 -14.58 -10.70 28.08
C ASP A 61 -15.17 -12.08 28.35
N PHE A 62 -16.00 -12.58 27.44
CA PHE A 62 -16.56 -13.92 27.51
C PHE A 62 -15.49 -15.02 27.38
N LEU A 63 -14.51 -14.87 26.48
CA LEU A 63 -13.38 -15.79 26.34
C LEU A 63 -12.56 -15.89 27.62
N LYS A 64 -12.25 -14.75 28.25
CA LYS A 64 -11.55 -14.71 29.54
C LYS A 64 -12.34 -15.44 30.62
N TYR A 65 -13.63 -15.12 30.76
CA TYR A 65 -14.52 -15.82 31.70
C TYR A 65 -14.58 -17.34 31.43
N SER A 66 -14.56 -17.76 30.16
CA SER A 66 -14.57 -19.17 29.75
C SER A 66 -13.29 -19.91 30.15
N ILE A 67 -12.13 -19.26 30.01
CA ILE A 67 -10.83 -19.79 30.45
C ILE A 67 -10.79 -19.89 31.98
N ASP A 68 -11.19 -18.85 32.69
CA ASP A 68 -11.25 -18.85 34.16
C ASP A 68 -12.16 -19.97 34.68
N ARG A 69 -13.32 -20.16 34.05
CA ARG A 69 -14.23 -21.27 34.32
C ARG A 69 -13.56 -22.63 34.11
N LEU A 70 -12.79 -22.81 33.04
CA LEU A 70 -12.06 -24.07 32.77
C LEU A 70 -11.01 -24.35 33.85
N ILE A 71 -10.26 -23.32 34.28
CA ILE A 71 -9.23 -23.44 35.32
C ILE A 71 -9.87 -23.83 36.66
N ARG A 72 -10.93 -23.14 37.07
CA ARG A 72 -11.68 -23.44 38.31
C ARG A 72 -12.26 -24.85 38.30
N SER A 73 -12.82 -25.27 37.17
CA SER A 73 -13.31 -26.65 37.00
C SER A 73 -12.19 -27.69 37.14
N LYS A 74 -11.00 -27.45 36.57
CA LYS A 74 -9.82 -28.32 36.74
C LYS A 74 -9.30 -28.36 38.18
N GLN A 75 -9.55 -27.31 38.96
CA GLN A 75 -9.24 -27.23 40.39
C GLN A 75 -10.31 -27.87 41.28
N GLY A 76 -11.36 -28.47 40.69
CA GLY A 76 -12.44 -29.14 41.42
C GLY A 76 -13.50 -28.18 41.96
N GLU A 77 -13.50 -26.91 41.57
CA GLU A 77 -14.53 -25.97 41.95
C GLU A 77 -15.84 -26.22 41.19
N THR A 78 -16.97 -25.91 41.83
CA THR A 78 -18.27 -25.90 41.15
C THR A 78 -18.32 -24.69 40.21
N VAL A 79 -18.65 -24.96 38.95
CA VAL A 79 -18.74 -23.95 37.89
C VAL A 79 -20.15 -23.86 37.33
N ASP A 80 -20.48 -22.70 36.73
CA ASP A 80 -21.79 -22.42 36.15
C ASP A 80 -22.23 -23.54 35.20
N ALA A 81 -23.50 -23.94 35.32
CA ALA A 81 -24.11 -24.93 34.46
C ALA A 81 -24.13 -24.45 33.00
N ILE A 82 -24.12 -25.38 32.04
CA ILE A 82 -24.08 -25.06 30.60
C ILE A 82 -25.14 -24.03 30.17
N PRO A 83 -26.42 -24.09 30.64
CA PRO A 83 -27.42 -23.09 30.27
C PRO A 83 -27.07 -21.67 30.74
N GLU A 84 -26.48 -21.51 31.93
CA GLU A 84 -26.08 -20.20 32.46
C GLU A 84 -24.83 -19.66 31.77
N TYR A 85 -23.88 -20.54 31.44
CA TYR A 85 -22.71 -20.22 30.62
C TYR A 85 -23.13 -19.65 29.25
N ILE A 86 -24.09 -20.31 28.59
CA ILE A 86 -24.62 -19.86 27.28
C ILE A 86 -25.32 -18.50 27.38
N LYS A 87 -25.98 -18.19 28.50
CA LYS A 87 -26.64 -16.89 28.72
C LYS A 87 -25.65 -15.73 28.85
N LYS A 88 -24.40 -16.00 29.22
CA LYS A 88 -23.35 -14.99 29.35
C LYS A 88 -22.69 -14.64 28.00
N MET A 89 -22.94 -15.40 26.94
CA MET A 89 -22.47 -15.05 25.59
C MET A 89 -23.23 -13.81 25.09
N PRO A 90 -22.54 -12.70 24.78
CA PRO A 90 -23.20 -11.50 24.28
C PRO A 90 -23.82 -11.73 22.90
N THR A 91 -24.76 -10.87 22.51
CA THR A 91 -25.29 -10.85 21.15
C THR A 91 -25.01 -9.47 20.57
N ILE A 92 -24.33 -9.44 19.42
CA ILE A 92 -23.99 -8.21 18.72
C ILE A 92 -25.15 -7.86 17.79
N GLN A 93 -25.94 -6.87 18.18
CA GLN A 93 -27.02 -6.32 17.34
C GLN A 93 -26.58 -4.99 16.77
N ILE A 94 -26.47 -4.93 15.45
CA ILE A 94 -25.99 -3.75 14.74
C ILE A 94 -26.82 -3.52 13.48
N PRO A 95 -26.83 -2.29 12.94
CA PRO A 95 -27.40 -2.05 11.63
C PRO A 95 -26.66 -2.79 10.53
N LYS A 96 -27.41 -3.21 9.52
CA LYS A 96 -26.89 -3.78 8.28
C LYS A 96 -26.10 -2.72 7.53
N ALA A 97 -25.17 -3.13 6.68
CA ALA A 97 -24.45 -2.18 5.84
C ALA A 97 -25.05 -2.14 4.44
N ILE A 98 -25.24 -0.95 3.89
CA ILE A 98 -25.40 -0.77 2.45
C ILE A 98 -24.47 0.34 1.99
N PHE A 99 -23.90 0.15 0.82
CA PHE A 99 -22.83 0.97 0.29
C PHE A 99 -23.12 1.33 -1.15
N GLN A 100 -23.23 2.63 -1.42
CA GLN A 100 -23.34 3.13 -2.78
C GLN A 100 -21.97 3.07 -3.46
N ASN A 101 -21.92 2.61 -4.69
CA ASN A 101 -20.69 2.60 -5.48
C ASN A 101 -20.44 3.98 -6.11
N ASN A 102 -19.28 4.58 -5.82
CA ASN A 102 -18.97 5.93 -6.31
C ASN A 102 -18.46 5.96 -7.77
N GLY A 103 -18.39 4.81 -8.44
CA GLY A 103 -17.92 4.69 -9.83
C GLY A 103 -16.39 4.79 -10.00
N ASN A 104 -15.65 5.01 -8.92
CA ASN A 104 -14.18 5.17 -8.91
C ASN A 104 -13.45 4.07 -8.11
N GLY A 105 -14.14 2.98 -7.78
CA GLY A 105 -13.60 1.89 -6.96
C GLY A 105 -13.72 2.11 -5.45
N THR A 106 -14.32 3.21 -5.00
CA THR A 106 -14.68 3.43 -3.59
C THR A 106 -16.19 3.32 -3.39
N PHE A 107 -16.59 3.13 -2.13
CA PHE A 107 -17.98 3.08 -1.75
C PHE A 107 -18.29 4.02 -0.58
N THR A 108 -19.49 4.56 -0.59
CA THR A 108 -20.02 5.39 0.51
C THR A 108 -21.11 4.64 1.24
N ARG A 109 -20.99 4.53 2.57
CA ARG A 109 -22.03 3.90 3.39
C ARG A 109 -23.31 4.74 3.38
N LYS A 110 -24.44 4.10 3.05
CA LYS A 110 -25.78 4.71 2.95
C LYS A 110 -26.82 4.08 3.89
N THR A 111 -26.38 3.34 4.91
CA THR A 111 -27.26 2.61 5.86
C THR A 111 -28.41 3.46 6.40
N GLU A 112 -28.15 4.68 6.87
CA GLU A 112 -29.21 5.55 7.41
C GLU A 112 -30.02 6.22 6.31
N GLU A 113 -29.35 6.81 5.32
CA GLU A 113 -29.97 7.52 4.20
C GLU A 113 -30.93 6.64 3.39
N TRP A 114 -30.64 5.35 3.27
CA TRP A 114 -31.48 4.37 2.56
C TRP A 114 -32.41 3.58 3.50
N GLY A 115 -32.56 3.99 4.76
CA GLY A 115 -33.56 3.44 5.68
C GLY A 115 -33.27 2.03 6.22
N LEU A 116 -32.00 1.60 6.23
CA LEU A 116 -31.56 0.27 6.66
C LEU A 116 -30.92 0.26 8.07
N ASN A 117 -31.11 1.33 8.84
CA ASN A 117 -30.48 1.57 10.14
C ASN A 117 -31.08 0.78 11.33
N ARG A 118 -32.11 -0.05 11.13
CA ARG A 118 -32.66 -0.91 12.20
C ARG A 118 -31.59 -1.91 12.68
N PRO A 119 -31.15 -1.85 13.96
CA PRO A 119 -30.24 -2.84 14.52
C PRO A 119 -30.88 -4.22 14.61
N GLY A 120 -30.07 -5.27 14.45
CA GLY A 120 -30.48 -6.64 14.64
C GLY A 120 -29.35 -7.62 14.35
N VAL A 121 -29.68 -8.91 14.27
CA VAL A 121 -28.77 -9.92 13.73
C VAL A 121 -29.37 -10.45 12.44
N SER A 122 -28.71 -10.18 11.33
CA SER A 122 -29.17 -10.57 9.99
C SER A 122 -28.22 -11.59 9.38
N ALA A 123 -28.76 -12.59 8.71
CA ALA A 123 -28.00 -13.68 8.11
C ALA A 123 -28.22 -13.73 6.59
N GLY A 124 -29.09 -14.61 6.11
CA GLY A 124 -29.40 -14.69 4.68
C GLY A 124 -30.14 -13.46 4.17
N ALA A 125 -29.95 -13.13 2.89
CA ALA A 125 -30.67 -12.07 2.21
C ALA A 125 -30.82 -12.37 0.72
N ALA A 126 -31.84 -11.77 0.11
CA ALA A 126 -32.10 -11.82 -1.32
C ALA A 126 -32.55 -10.44 -1.81
N TYR A 127 -32.25 -10.13 -3.08
CA TYR A 127 -32.88 -9.03 -3.78
C TYR A 127 -33.74 -9.54 -4.93
N ALA A 128 -34.81 -8.80 -5.24
CA ALA A 128 -35.72 -9.03 -6.34
C ALA A 128 -36.53 -7.75 -6.58
N ASP A 129 -37.03 -7.54 -7.78
CA ASP A 129 -38.04 -6.51 -8.04
C ASP A 129 -39.42 -7.11 -7.73
N LEU A 130 -39.93 -6.93 -6.50
CA LEU A 130 -41.10 -7.64 -5.98
C LEU A 130 -42.41 -7.06 -6.50
N ASP A 131 -42.46 -5.76 -6.77
CA ASP A 131 -43.66 -5.07 -7.25
C ASP A 131 -43.61 -4.70 -8.74
N ASN A 132 -42.53 -5.07 -9.44
CA ASN A 132 -42.28 -4.88 -10.87
C ASN A 132 -42.16 -3.42 -11.30
N ASP A 133 -41.69 -2.53 -10.42
CA ASP A 133 -41.48 -1.11 -10.73
C ASP A 133 -40.06 -0.80 -11.28
N GLY A 134 -39.18 -1.80 -11.31
CA GLY A 134 -37.89 -1.76 -12.01
C GLY A 134 -36.68 -1.48 -11.13
N ASP A 135 -36.88 -1.29 -9.83
CA ASP A 135 -35.80 -1.29 -8.86
C ASP A 135 -35.81 -2.56 -7.98
N LEU A 136 -34.68 -2.82 -7.34
CA LEU A 136 -34.48 -4.05 -6.58
C LEU A 136 -34.84 -3.83 -5.11
N ASP A 137 -35.85 -4.54 -4.63
CA ASP A 137 -36.21 -4.67 -3.22
C ASP A 137 -35.26 -5.64 -2.50
N LEU A 138 -35.29 -5.61 -1.16
CA LEU A 138 -34.50 -6.49 -0.31
C LEU A 138 -35.38 -7.31 0.63
N VAL A 139 -35.12 -8.62 0.70
CA VAL A 139 -35.66 -9.54 1.68
C VAL A 139 -34.52 -10.01 2.58
N VAL A 140 -34.66 -9.82 3.89
CA VAL A 140 -33.60 -10.10 4.87
C VAL A 140 -34.11 -11.04 5.95
N ASN A 141 -33.36 -12.12 6.18
CA ASN A 141 -33.60 -13.04 7.27
C ASN A 141 -32.90 -12.54 8.55
N ASN A 142 -33.67 -12.36 9.63
CA ASN A 142 -33.16 -11.92 10.92
C ASN A 142 -33.19 -13.09 11.91
N ALA A 143 -32.08 -13.32 12.61
CA ALA A 143 -31.97 -14.40 13.57
C ALA A 143 -32.81 -14.10 14.83
N ASN A 144 -33.67 -15.06 15.22
CA ASN A 144 -34.61 -14.94 16.35
C ASN A 144 -35.59 -13.74 16.25
N ASP A 145 -35.83 -13.22 15.05
CA ASP A 145 -36.75 -12.12 14.78
C ASP A 145 -37.50 -12.38 13.46
N PHE A 146 -38.48 -11.55 13.13
CA PHE A 146 -39.20 -11.62 11.86
C PHE A 146 -38.30 -11.25 10.68
N ALA A 147 -38.52 -11.89 9.53
CA ALA A 147 -37.91 -11.45 8.28
C ALA A 147 -38.34 -10.01 7.94
N SER A 148 -37.43 -9.23 7.37
CA SER A 148 -37.70 -7.87 6.92
C SER A 148 -37.82 -7.84 5.39
N ILE A 149 -38.76 -7.03 4.90
CA ILE A 149 -38.89 -6.69 3.48
C ILE A 149 -38.71 -5.18 3.37
N TYR A 150 -37.72 -4.75 2.60
CA TYR A 150 -37.46 -3.35 2.31
C TYR A 150 -37.89 -3.09 0.89
N ARG A 151 -38.93 -2.26 0.75
CA ARG A 151 -39.33 -1.76 -0.56
C ARG A 151 -38.38 -0.65 -1.00
N ASN A 152 -37.76 -0.83 -2.15
CA ASN A 152 -36.98 0.22 -2.78
C ASN A 152 -37.93 1.24 -3.44
N ASN A 153 -37.55 2.51 -3.37
CA ASN A 153 -38.37 3.61 -3.91
C ASN A 153 -37.50 4.55 -4.78
N SER A 154 -36.46 4.00 -5.40
CA SER A 154 -35.53 4.75 -6.24
C SER A 154 -36.22 5.28 -7.50
N GLU A 155 -37.22 4.55 -8.00
CA GLU A 155 -38.10 4.95 -9.11
C GLU A 155 -38.84 6.27 -8.84
N LYS A 156 -39.18 6.55 -7.57
CA LYS A 156 -39.80 7.80 -7.11
C LYS A 156 -38.79 8.92 -6.87
N VAL A 157 -37.59 8.58 -6.42
CA VAL A 157 -36.59 9.56 -5.94
C VAL A 157 -35.60 9.98 -7.04
N VAL A 158 -34.90 9.03 -7.66
CA VAL A 158 -33.82 9.32 -8.62
C VAL A 158 -34.25 9.21 -10.08
N LYS A 159 -35.33 8.44 -10.37
CA LYS A 159 -35.88 8.24 -11.73
C LYS A 159 -34.81 7.83 -12.74
N ASN A 160 -34.03 6.80 -12.40
CA ASN A 160 -33.09 6.18 -13.32
C ASN A 160 -33.80 5.12 -14.17
N ASN A 161 -33.20 4.80 -15.31
CA ASN A 161 -33.69 3.81 -16.24
C ASN A 161 -33.07 2.45 -15.94
N PHE A 162 -33.76 1.38 -16.32
CA PHE A 162 -33.30 0.01 -16.12
C PHE A 162 -33.51 -0.86 -17.37
N LEU A 163 -32.93 -2.05 -17.39
CA LEU A 163 -33.31 -3.13 -18.31
C LEU A 163 -33.28 -4.46 -17.57
N LYS A 164 -34.43 -5.14 -17.50
CA LYS A 164 -34.54 -6.49 -16.92
C LYS A 164 -34.44 -7.55 -18.01
N ILE A 165 -33.62 -8.58 -17.77
CA ILE A 165 -33.36 -9.64 -18.75
C ILE A 165 -33.70 -10.98 -18.12
N LYS A 166 -34.75 -11.62 -18.64
CA LYS A 166 -35.14 -12.99 -18.29
C LYS A 166 -34.56 -13.96 -19.31
N LEU A 167 -33.71 -14.87 -18.86
CA LEU A 167 -33.13 -15.89 -19.72
C LEU A 167 -34.02 -17.12 -19.81
N VAL A 168 -34.20 -17.63 -21.03
CA VAL A 168 -34.93 -18.87 -21.32
C VAL A 168 -33.96 -19.85 -21.96
N GLY A 169 -33.44 -20.77 -21.14
CA GLY A 169 -32.46 -21.77 -21.55
C GLY A 169 -33.08 -23.02 -22.17
N GLN A 170 -32.29 -24.09 -22.23
CA GLN A 170 -32.69 -25.39 -22.79
C GLN A 170 -33.01 -26.42 -21.71
N ALA A 171 -33.56 -27.58 -22.07
CA ALA A 171 -33.83 -28.66 -21.13
C ALA A 171 -32.58 -28.99 -20.28
N GLY A 172 -32.77 -29.13 -18.96
CA GLY A 172 -31.69 -29.33 -17.98
C GLY A 172 -31.04 -28.03 -17.47
N ASN A 173 -31.24 -26.89 -18.15
CA ASN A 173 -30.86 -25.57 -17.68
C ASN A 173 -31.84 -24.50 -18.22
N GLU A 174 -33.13 -24.66 -17.93
CA GLU A 174 -34.20 -23.81 -18.49
C GLU A 174 -34.11 -22.35 -18.05
N ARG A 175 -33.37 -22.09 -16.97
CA ARG A 175 -33.12 -20.77 -16.42
C ARG A 175 -31.88 -20.08 -16.99
N GLY A 176 -31.08 -20.79 -17.80
CA GLY A 176 -29.86 -20.23 -18.38
C GLY A 176 -28.76 -19.94 -17.35
N ILE A 177 -28.69 -20.68 -16.24
CA ILE A 177 -27.66 -20.51 -15.20
C ILE A 177 -26.27 -20.64 -15.82
N GLY A 178 -25.38 -19.71 -15.49
CA GLY A 178 -24.03 -19.60 -16.05
C GLY A 178 -23.92 -18.80 -17.34
N SER A 179 -25.04 -18.27 -17.87
CA SER A 179 -24.99 -17.35 -19.01
C SER A 179 -24.36 -16.02 -18.61
N LYS A 180 -23.58 -15.44 -19.54
CA LYS A 180 -22.93 -14.14 -19.38
C LYS A 180 -23.65 -13.13 -20.25
N VAL A 181 -24.04 -12.00 -19.65
CA VAL A 181 -24.78 -10.93 -20.33
C VAL A 181 -23.97 -9.65 -20.27
N THR A 182 -23.68 -9.09 -21.45
CA THR A 182 -22.98 -7.82 -21.60
C THR A 182 -23.86 -6.82 -22.32
N LEU A 183 -24.03 -5.62 -21.76
CA LEU A 183 -24.72 -4.51 -22.40
C LEU A 183 -23.73 -3.42 -22.79
N TYR A 184 -23.97 -2.79 -23.93
CA TYR A 184 -23.26 -1.61 -24.38
C TYR A 184 -24.26 -0.48 -24.60
N SER A 185 -23.99 0.69 -24.02
CA SER A 185 -24.82 1.88 -24.17
C SER A 185 -23.97 3.12 -23.98
N ASP A 186 -23.89 3.96 -25.02
CA ASP A 186 -23.19 5.24 -24.98
C ASP A 186 -21.75 5.11 -24.46
N GLY A 187 -20.98 4.21 -25.10
CA GLY A 187 -19.59 3.90 -24.73
C GLY A 187 -19.40 3.11 -23.43
N ASN A 188 -20.44 2.91 -22.62
CA ASN A 188 -20.37 2.17 -21.36
C ASN A 188 -20.62 0.67 -21.57
N LYS A 189 -19.95 -0.16 -20.77
CA LYS A 189 -20.10 -1.61 -20.77
C LYS A 189 -20.60 -2.08 -19.40
N TYR A 190 -21.70 -2.82 -19.39
CA TYR A 190 -22.27 -3.44 -18.20
C TYR A 190 -22.18 -4.95 -18.30
N TYR A 191 -21.86 -5.64 -17.20
CA TYR A 191 -21.64 -7.08 -17.20
C TYR A 191 -22.31 -7.77 -16.00
N GLN A 192 -23.06 -8.83 -16.28
CA GLN A 192 -23.61 -9.73 -15.27
C GLN A 192 -23.55 -11.19 -15.72
N GLU A 193 -23.48 -12.09 -14.76
CA GLU A 193 -23.63 -13.52 -14.96
C GLU A 193 -24.87 -13.99 -14.22
N GLU A 194 -25.64 -14.87 -14.87
CA GLU A 194 -26.81 -15.52 -14.26
C GLU A 194 -26.35 -16.59 -13.28
N MET A 195 -26.04 -16.13 -12.06
CA MET A 195 -25.55 -16.93 -10.94
C MET A 195 -26.32 -16.51 -9.68
N PRO A 196 -27.47 -17.13 -9.39
CA PRO A 196 -28.38 -16.67 -8.34
C PRO A 196 -27.93 -17.06 -6.93
N VAL A 197 -27.00 -18.02 -6.77
CA VAL A 197 -26.53 -18.47 -5.45
C VAL A 197 -25.49 -17.49 -4.92
N ARG A 198 -25.90 -16.60 -4.01
CA ARG A 198 -25.06 -15.58 -3.38
C ARG A 198 -25.47 -15.37 -1.94
N GLY A 199 -24.49 -15.14 -1.06
CA GLY A 199 -24.71 -14.96 0.38
C GLY A 199 -24.93 -16.27 1.15
N PHE A 200 -24.82 -16.21 2.49
CA PHE A 200 -24.99 -17.38 3.35
C PHE A 200 -26.40 -17.98 3.22
N GLN A 201 -26.47 -19.26 2.82
CA GLN A 201 -27.72 -20.01 2.67
C GLN A 201 -28.82 -19.26 1.87
N SER A 202 -28.42 -18.49 0.87
CA SER A 202 -29.29 -17.55 0.15
C SER A 202 -29.24 -17.74 -1.37
N SER A 203 -30.27 -17.24 -2.04
CA SER A 203 -30.37 -17.14 -3.49
C SER A 203 -31.12 -15.86 -3.84
N VAL A 204 -30.74 -15.20 -4.93
CA VAL A 204 -31.39 -13.98 -5.45
C VAL A 204 -32.30 -14.30 -6.64
N ASP A 205 -33.05 -13.29 -7.11
CA ASP A 205 -33.86 -13.40 -8.33
C ASP A 205 -33.01 -13.79 -9.56
N GLN A 206 -33.65 -14.46 -10.52
CA GLN A 206 -33.04 -14.97 -11.76
C GLN A 206 -33.27 -14.04 -12.95
N VAL A 207 -33.90 -12.89 -12.71
CA VAL A 207 -34.01 -11.83 -13.70
C VAL A 207 -32.88 -10.85 -13.47
N LEU A 208 -31.98 -10.75 -14.44
CA LEU A 208 -30.86 -9.82 -14.35
C LEU A 208 -31.39 -8.38 -14.49
N ASN A 209 -31.20 -7.55 -13.47
CA ASN A 209 -31.52 -6.13 -13.51
C ASN A 209 -30.26 -5.30 -13.79
N PHE A 210 -30.29 -4.49 -14.84
CA PHE A 210 -29.23 -3.54 -15.18
C PHE A 210 -29.75 -2.12 -15.01
N GLY A 211 -29.17 -1.34 -14.10
CA GLY A 211 -29.34 0.11 -14.11
C GLY A 211 -28.63 0.73 -15.31
N LEU A 212 -29.23 1.78 -15.85
CA LEU A 212 -28.78 2.49 -17.05
C LEU A 212 -28.61 3.99 -16.80
N GLY A 213 -28.83 4.46 -15.56
CA GLY A 213 -28.85 5.87 -15.21
C GLY A 213 -29.85 6.62 -16.07
N LYS A 214 -29.39 7.61 -16.85
CA LYS A 214 -30.27 8.39 -17.74
C LYS A 214 -30.38 7.84 -19.17
N LYS A 215 -29.70 6.74 -19.49
CA LYS A 215 -29.66 6.18 -20.86
C LYS A 215 -30.97 5.47 -21.18
N SER A 216 -31.56 5.74 -22.34
CA SER A 216 -32.88 5.21 -22.73
C SER A 216 -32.80 4.05 -23.74
N ILE A 217 -31.63 3.78 -24.29
CA ILE A 217 -31.40 2.75 -25.32
C ILE A 217 -30.08 2.02 -25.01
N VAL A 218 -30.12 0.70 -25.09
CA VAL A 218 -28.96 -0.18 -25.12
C VAL A 218 -28.62 -0.47 -26.58
N ASP A 219 -27.46 0.00 -27.03
CA ASP A 219 -26.99 -0.13 -28.41
C ASP A 219 -26.86 -1.60 -28.81
N SER A 220 -26.26 -2.40 -27.92
CA SER A 220 -26.18 -3.85 -28.08
C SER A 220 -26.19 -4.60 -26.76
N LEU A 221 -26.90 -5.72 -26.76
CA LEU A 221 -26.99 -6.69 -25.69
C LEU A 221 -26.46 -8.01 -26.23
N VAL A 222 -25.43 -8.54 -25.60
CA VAL A 222 -24.79 -9.80 -25.96
C VAL A 222 -25.04 -10.82 -24.85
N VAL A 223 -25.61 -11.97 -25.21
CA VAL A 223 -25.74 -13.12 -24.31
C VAL A 223 -24.85 -14.24 -24.82
N ILE A 224 -23.96 -14.73 -23.95
CA ILE A 224 -23.15 -15.93 -24.15
C ILE A 224 -23.69 -17.00 -23.20
N TRP A 225 -24.20 -18.08 -23.77
CA TRP A 225 -24.80 -19.20 -23.04
C TRP A 225 -23.72 -20.19 -22.57
N PRO A 226 -23.99 -21.06 -21.58
CA PRO A 226 -23.01 -22.02 -21.04
C PRO A 226 -22.45 -23.04 -22.03
N ASN A 227 -23.12 -23.23 -23.18
CA ASN A 227 -22.68 -24.09 -24.28
C ASN A 227 -22.00 -23.30 -25.40
N ASP A 228 -21.50 -22.11 -25.08
CA ASP A 228 -20.87 -21.15 -25.98
C ASP A 228 -21.76 -20.65 -27.13
N LYS A 229 -23.07 -20.96 -27.16
CA LYS A 229 -23.99 -20.27 -28.06
C LYS A 229 -24.04 -18.78 -27.71
N MET A 230 -24.23 -17.95 -28.71
CA MET A 230 -24.24 -16.51 -28.58
C MET A 230 -25.42 -15.91 -29.36
N GLN A 231 -26.00 -14.84 -28.82
CA GLN A 231 -26.89 -13.95 -29.57
C GLN A 231 -26.63 -12.50 -29.21
N THR A 232 -26.91 -11.61 -30.17
CA THR A 232 -26.83 -10.16 -29.98
C THR A 232 -28.16 -9.51 -30.36
N LEU A 233 -28.71 -8.71 -29.46
CA LEU A 233 -29.86 -7.85 -29.71
C LEU A 233 -29.34 -6.41 -29.82
N LYS A 234 -29.92 -5.59 -30.71
CA LYS A 234 -29.50 -4.19 -30.91
C LYS A 234 -30.64 -3.22 -30.64
N ASN A 235 -30.30 -1.99 -30.27
CA ASN A 235 -31.24 -0.89 -30.06
C ASN A 235 -32.39 -1.25 -29.11
N VAL A 236 -32.07 -1.92 -28.00
CA VAL A 236 -33.05 -2.36 -27.01
C VAL A 236 -33.45 -1.15 -26.15
N LYS A 237 -34.74 -0.82 -26.12
CA LYS A 237 -35.24 0.30 -25.28
C LYS A 237 -35.09 -0.03 -23.79
N ALA A 238 -34.83 0.97 -22.97
CA ALA A 238 -34.84 0.85 -21.52
C ALA A 238 -36.27 0.72 -20.94
N ASN A 239 -36.36 0.54 -19.63
CA ASN A 239 -37.55 0.48 -18.78
C ASN A 239 -38.53 -0.63 -19.18
N GLN A 240 -37.98 -1.81 -19.46
CA GLN A 240 -38.76 -3.00 -19.80
C GLN A 240 -38.08 -4.27 -19.30
N THR A 241 -38.86 -5.35 -19.29
CA THR A 241 -38.36 -6.71 -19.14
C THR A 241 -38.38 -7.39 -20.49
N ILE A 242 -37.25 -7.93 -20.92
CA ILE A 242 -37.16 -8.73 -22.15
C ILE A 242 -36.88 -10.19 -21.80
N SER A 243 -37.38 -11.11 -22.63
CA SER A 243 -37.03 -12.52 -22.56
C SER A 243 -36.08 -12.88 -23.69
N VAL A 244 -34.95 -13.48 -23.36
CA VAL A 244 -33.92 -13.89 -24.33
C VAL A 244 -33.82 -15.40 -24.33
N ASN A 245 -34.08 -16.03 -25.47
CA ASN A 245 -34.19 -17.48 -25.58
C ASN A 245 -32.98 -18.09 -26.32
N ILE A 246 -32.37 -19.13 -25.75
CA ILE A 246 -31.24 -19.84 -26.36
C ILE A 246 -31.57 -20.45 -27.73
N LYS A 247 -32.85 -20.71 -28.01
CA LYS A 247 -33.29 -21.19 -29.32
C LYS A 247 -33.01 -20.19 -30.44
N ASP A 248 -32.94 -18.89 -30.11
CA ASP A 248 -32.66 -17.81 -31.04
C ASP A 248 -31.15 -17.53 -31.17
N ALA A 249 -30.31 -18.24 -30.41
CA ALA A 249 -28.86 -18.12 -30.48
C ALA A 249 -28.29 -18.89 -31.68
N THR A 250 -27.97 -18.12 -32.73
CA THR A 250 -27.44 -18.64 -33.99
C THR A 250 -25.93 -18.53 -34.12
N ALA A 251 -25.28 -17.72 -33.30
CA ALA A 251 -23.83 -17.57 -33.29
C ALA A 251 -23.20 -18.48 -32.23
N THR A 252 -21.90 -18.72 -32.38
CA THR A 252 -21.08 -19.38 -31.36
C THR A 252 -20.03 -18.38 -30.91
N TRP A 253 -19.94 -18.17 -29.60
CA TRP A 253 -18.90 -17.38 -28.99
C TRP A 253 -17.56 -18.08 -29.17
N VAL A 254 -16.60 -17.34 -29.71
CA VAL A 254 -15.22 -17.78 -29.79
C VAL A 254 -14.46 -16.97 -28.77
N TYR A 255 -13.93 -17.64 -27.74
CA TYR A 255 -13.03 -16.99 -26.80
C TYR A 255 -11.79 -16.55 -27.57
N ASP A 256 -11.58 -15.25 -27.62
CA ASP A 256 -10.36 -14.71 -28.20
C ASP A 256 -9.18 -14.99 -27.25
N SER A 257 -8.52 -16.13 -27.45
CA SER A 257 -7.26 -16.46 -26.78
C SER A 257 -6.07 -15.66 -27.35
N THR A 258 -6.30 -14.90 -28.42
CA THR A 258 -5.30 -14.15 -29.20
C THR A 258 -5.39 -12.65 -29.07
N ALA A 259 -6.24 -12.13 -28.17
CA ALA A 259 -6.20 -10.73 -27.73
C ALA A 259 -4.94 -10.48 -26.89
N THR A 260 -3.76 -10.74 -27.46
CA THR A 260 -2.50 -10.14 -27.04
C THR A 260 -2.59 -8.67 -27.42
N ALA A 261 -3.23 -7.88 -26.55
CA ALA A 261 -2.99 -6.46 -26.54
C ALA A 261 -1.48 -6.24 -26.56
N SER A 262 -1.01 -5.27 -27.34
CA SER A 262 0.40 -4.89 -27.32
C SER A 262 0.75 -4.54 -25.87
N LYS A 263 1.75 -5.23 -25.33
CA LYS A 263 2.20 -5.02 -23.95
C LYS A 263 3.34 -4.02 -23.94
N HIS A 264 3.38 -3.15 -22.94
CA HIS A 264 4.55 -2.28 -22.75
C HIS A 264 5.77 -3.09 -22.27
N PHE A 265 5.54 -4.09 -21.43
CA PHE A 265 6.58 -4.91 -20.84
C PHE A 265 6.44 -6.39 -21.18
N THR A 266 7.58 -7.05 -21.35
CA THR A 266 7.67 -8.51 -21.46
C THR A 266 8.56 -9.04 -20.34
N PRO A 267 8.11 -10.02 -19.52
CA PRO A 267 8.97 -10.68 -18.55
C PRO A 267 10.21 -11.28 -19.22
N GLN A 268 11.37 -11.14 -18.59
CA GLN A 268 12.61 -11.76 -19.06
C GLN A 268 13.44 -12.31 -17.89
N PRO A 269 14.37 -13.25 -18.14
CA PRO A 269 15.25 -13.76 -17.09
C PRO A 269 16.09 -12.64 -16.45
N ALA A 270 16.10 -12.58 -15.12
CA ALA A 270 17.02 -11.76 -14.36
C ALA A 270 18.31 -12.54 -14.02
N PHE A 271 19.30 -11.86 -13.44
CA PHE A 271 20.45 -12.53 -12.84
C PHE A 271 20.03 -13.36 -11.62
N ASN A 272 20.80 -14.41 -11.33
CA ASN A 272 20.48 -15.34 -10.26
C ASN A 272 20.87 -14.77 -8.89
N PHE A 273 19.94 -14.03 -8.27
CA PHE A 273 20.01 -13.61 -6.87
C PHE A 273 18.63 -13.73 -6.23
N THR A 274 18.60 -14.34 -5.04
CA THR A 274 17.40 -14.40 -4.18
C THR A 274 17.75 -13.75 -2.86
N HIS A 275 17.12 -12.61 -2.56
CA HIS A 275 17.24 -12.01 -1.24
C HIS A 275 16.63 -12.99 -0.23
N THR A 276 17.32 -13.25 0.87
CA THR A 276 16.86 -14.16 1.92
C THR A 276 17.01 -13.46 3.24
N GLU A 277 15.89 -13.19 3.90
CA GLU A 277 15.94 -12.51 5.18
C GLU A 277 16.27 -13.42 6.35
N ASN A 278 16.77 -12.81 7.42
CA ASN A 278 16.90 -13.45 8.71
C ASN A 278 15.51 -13.77 9.32
N GLN A 279 15.49 -14.72 10.25
CA GLN A 279 14.32 -15.01 11.07
C GLN A 279 14.35 -14.17 12.34
N PHE A 280 13.85 -12.94 12.23
CA PHE A 280 13.72 -12.02 13.34
C PHE A 280 12.28 -11.51 13.49
N ASN A 281 11.87 -11.16 14.71
CA ASN A 281 10.54 -10.64 15.02
C ASN A 281 10.64 -9.32 15.80
N ASP A 282 10.45 -8.19 15.12
CA ASP A 282 10.60 -6.85 15.70
C ASP A 282 9.65 -6.61 16.89
N PHE A 283 8.47 -7.25 16.88
CA PHE A 283 7.50 -7.12 17.95
C PHE A 283 7.99 -7.72 19.27
N THR A 284 9.03 -8.56 19.29
CA THR A 284 9.63 -9.03 20.55
C THR A 284 10.53 -7.99 21.19
N ILE A 285 11.04 -7.04 20.42
CA ILE A 285 11.83 -5.91 20.94
C ILE A 285 10.89 -4.80 21.40
N GLN A 286 9.91 -4.44 20.56
CA GLN A 286 8.95 -3.40 20.87
C GLN A 286 7.53 -3.82 20.42
N PRO A 287 6.72 -4.40 21.33
CA PRO A 287 5.38 -4.97 21.07
C PRO A 287 4.37 -4.06 20.36
N LEU A 288 4.52 -2.75 20.53
CA LEU A 288 3.59 -1.73 20.03
C LEU A 288 3.91 -1.23 18.61
N LEU A 289 4.95 -1.76 17.95
CA LEU A 289 5.24 -1.43 16.54
C LEU A 289 4.06 -1.70 15.61
N ILE A 290 4.00 -0.93 14.52
CA ILE A 290 2.96 -1.05 13.49
C ILE A 290 3.39 -2.03 12.39
N ASN A 291 4.63 -1.86 11.92
CA ASN A 291 5.26 -2.64 10.86
C ASN A 291 6.65 -3.10 11.29
N TYR A 292 7.18 -4.12 10.62
CA TYR A 292 8.59 -4.47 10.73
C TYR A 292 9.47 -3.37 10.12
N LEU A 293 10.62 -3.15 10.74
CA LEU A 293 11.68 -2.22 10.35
C LEU A 293 13.00 -2.96 10.03
N SER A 294 13.11 -4.26 10.32
CA SER A 294 14.24 -5.15 9.98
C SER A 294 14.21 -5.74 8.57
N ARG A 295 13.41 -5.19 7.65
CA ARG A 295 13.16 -5.79 6.31
C ARG A 295 13.18 -4.73 5.20
N GLN A 296 14.28 -4.01 5.12
CA GLN A 296 14.41 -2.84 4.24
C GLN A 296 15.14 -3.16 2.94
N GLY A 297 15.98 -4.21 2.92
CA GLY A 297 16.63 -4.71 1.71
C GLY A 297 15.74 -5.57 0.78
N PRO A 298 16.20 -5.90 -0.44
CA PRO A 298 17.49 -5.51 -1.00
C PRO A 298 17.47 -4.11 -1.60
N CYS A 299 18.53 -3.34 -1.35
CA CYS A 299 18.88 -2.24 -2.23
C CYS A 299 19.54 -2.74 -3.52
N MET A 300 19.52 -1.92 -4.56
CA MET A 300 20.32 -2.11 -5.76
C MET A 300 20.88 -0.77 -6.21
N ALA A 301 22.11 -0.78 -6.71
CA ALA A 301 22.77 0.36 -7.35
C ALA A 301 23.39 -0.07 -8.67
N LYS A 302 23.57 0.86 -9.61
CA LYS A 302 24.16 0.59 -10.93
C LYS A 302 25.26 1.57 -11.27
N ALA A 303 26.30 1.08 -11.94
CA ALA A 303 27.44 1.84 -12.44
C ALA A 303 28.22 1.01 -13.47
N ASP A 304 28.98 1.65 -14.36
CA ASP A 304 29.98 0.96 -15.18
C ASP A 304 31.27 0.80 -14.36
N VAL A 305 31.39 -0.31 -13.61
CA VAL A 305 32.46 -0.45 -12.60
C VAL A 305 33.79 -0.90 -13.23
N ASN A 306 33.78 -1.33 -14.49
CA ASN A 306 34.95 -1.85 -15.20
C ASN A 306 35.30 -1.05 -16.47
N LYS A 307 34.64 0.11 -16.68
CA LYS A 307 34.84 1.04 -17.80
C LYS A 307 34.61 0.40 -19.18
N ASP A 308 33.67 -0.52 -19.30
CA ASP A 308 33.36 -1.22 -20.55
C ASP A 308 32.19 -0.62 -21.35
N GLY A 309 31.61 0.47 -20.85
CA GLY A 309 30.49 1.21 -21.41
C GLY A 309 29.11 0.62 -21.08
N ARG A 310 29.02 -0.37 -20.19
CA ARG A 310 27.76 -0.99 -19.75
C ARG A 310 27.57 -0.85 -18.25
N GLU A 311 26.33 -0.67 -17.84
CA GLU A 311 25.99 -0.58 -16.43
C GLU A 311 25.95 -1.98 -15.80
N ASP A 312 26.74 -2.16 -14.75
CA ASP A 312 26.78 -3.29 -13.83
C ASP A 312 25.85 -3.07 -12.65
N ILE A 313 25.62 -4.10 -11.84
CA ILE A 313 24.66 -4.06 -10.72
C ILE A 313 25.32 -4.49 -9.42
N PHE A 314 25.21 -3.67 -8.39
CA PHE A 314 25.32 -4.06 -7.00
C PHE A 314 23.93 -4.42 -6.45
N ILE A 315 23.86 -5.49 -5.66
CA ILE A 315 22.67 -5.84 -4.88
C ILE A 315 23.04 -6.16 -3.44
N GLY A 316 22.35 -5.50 -2.51
CA GLY A 316 22.53 -5.66 -1.08
C GLY A 316 21.94 -6.98 -0.56
N GLY A 317 22.63 -7.58 0.40
CA GLY A 317 22.16 -8.73 1.17
C GLY A 317 21.57 -8.33 2.52
N ALA A 318 20.66 -9.16 3.02
CA ALA A 318 20.21 -9.10 4.41
C ALA A 318 21.31 -9.56 5.38
N LYS A 319 21.07 -9.37 6.68
CA LYS A 319 21.95 -9.90 7.73
C LYS A 319 22.21 -11.40 7.57
N GLY A 320 23.47 -11.75 7.36
CA GLY A 320 23.96 -13.09 7.12
C GLY A 320 24.10 -13.47 5.63
N GLN A 321 23.67 -12.61 4.72
CA GLN A 321 23.74 -12.81 3.27
C GLN A 321 24.78 -11.87 2.64
N PRO A 322 25.83 -12.38 1.98
CA PRO A 322 26.77 -11.53 1.25
C PRO A 322 26.12 -10.79 0.09
N SER A 323 26.38 -9.49 0.01
CA SER A 323 26.08 -8.64 -1.14
C SER A 323 26.92 -9.00 -2.36
N GLN A 324 26.45 -8.65 -3.54
CA GLN A 324 27.00 -9.17 -4.80
C GLN A 324 27.09 -8.09 -5.88
N ILE A 325 28.14 -8.19 -6.69
CA ILE A 325 28.31 -7.43 -7.93
C ILE A 325 28.05 -8.35 -9.12
N PHE A 326 27.33 -7.83 -10.11
CA PHE A 326 27.01 -8.51 -11.36
C PHE A 326 27.49 -7.65 -12.53
N ILE A 327 28.43 -8.19 -13.31
CA ILE A 327 28.99 -7.51 -14.48
C ILE A 327 28.14 -7.81 -15.71
N GLN A 328 27.77 -6.77 -16.46
CA GLN A 328 27.00 -6.90 -17.68
C GLN A 328 27.91 -7.30 -18.86
N ALA A 329 27.68 -8.48 -19.41
CA ALA A 329 28.30 -8.91 -20.65
C ALA A 329 27.70 -8.19 -21.86
N ALA A 330 28.42 -8.16 -22.98
CA ALA A 330 27.99 -7.49 -24.22
C ALA A 330 26.64 -7.99 -24.79
N ASN A 331 26.21 -9.20 -24.44
CA ASN A 331 24.92 -9.76 -24.84
C ASN A 331 23.75 -9.33 -23.91
N GLY A 332 24.01 -8.52 -22.89
CA GLY A 332 23.03 -8.06 -21.90
C GLY A 332 22.85 -9.01 -20.71
N ASN A 333 23.53 -10.16 -20.68
CA ASN A 333 23.49 -11.06 -19.53
C ASN A 333 24.42 -10.55 -18.42
N PHE A 334 24.07 -10.88 -17.19
CA PHE A 334 24.82 -10.49 -16.00
C PHE A 334 25.57 -11.68 -15.42
N ILE A 335 26.86 -11.49 -15.14
CA ILE A 335 27.75 -12.50 -14.59
C ILE A 335 28.16 -12.06 -13.19
N LYS A 336 27.89 -12.92 -12.20
CA LYS A 336 28.32 -12.65 -10.82
C LYS A 336 29.85 -12.51 -10.77
N LYS A 337 30.32 -11.42 -10.19
CA LYS A 337 31.72 -11.20 -9.85
C LYS A 337 31.96 -11.54 -8.37
N SER A 338 33.06 -12.23 -8.09
CA SER A 338 33.44 -12.56 -6.73
C SER A 338 34.16 -11.37 -6.09
N GLU A 339 33.56 -10.77 -5.07
CA GLU A 339 34.13 -9.63 -4.32
C GLU A 339 34.35 -10.01 -2.84
N PRO A 340 35.55 -10.52 -2.47
CA PRO A 340 35.81 -10.97 -1.11
C PRO A 340 35.73 -9.87 -0.04
N SER A 341 36.05 -8.62 -0.39
CA SER A 341 35.96 -7.48 0.54
C SER A 341 34.51 -7.23 0.96
N ILE A 342 33.60 -7.17 -0.02
CA ILE A 342 32.16 -6.99 0.21
C ILE A 342 31.59 -8.20 0.95
N ALA A 343 31.98 -9.42 0.55
CA ALA A 343 31.44 -10.65 1.16
C ALA A 343 31.76 -10.83 2.65
N LYS A 344 32.84 -10.21 3.16
CA LYS A 344 33.22 -10.25 4.58
C LYS A 344 32.26 -9.48 5.49
N ASP A 345 31.55 -8.50 4.94
CA ASP A 345 30.64 -7.64 5.70
C ASP A 345 29.20 -8.18 5.75
N SER A 346 29.00 -9.45 5.41
CA SER A 346 27.67 -10.08 5.39
C SER A 346 26.95 -10.14 6.74
N LEU A 347 27.57 -9.71 7.84
CA LEU A 347 26.89 -9.61 9.14
C LEU A 347 26.02 -8.35 9.26
N SER A 348 26.23 -7.38 8.37
CA SER A 348 25.38 -6.20 8.21
C SER A 348 24.23 -6.49 7.23
N GLU A 349 23.14 -5.72 7.34
CA GLU A 349 22.10 -5.65 6.31
C GLU A 349 22.34 -4.41 5.44
N ASP A 350 22.37 -4.60 4.13
CA ASP A 350 22.63 -3.53 3.14
C ASP A 350 21.32 -2.95 2.60
N VAL A 351 20.97 -1.74 3.03
CA VAL A 351 19.64 -1.13 2.79
C VAL A 351 19.65 0.01 1.77
N ALA A 352 20.81 0.60 1.48
CA ALA A 352 21.02 1.52 0.37
C ALA A 352 22.47 1.47 -0.11
N ALA A 353 22.71 1.89 -1.35
CA ALA A 353 24.05 2.01 -1.90
C ALA A 353 24.08 3.08 -2.99
N GLU A 354 25.23 3.73 -3.15
CA GLU A 354 25.49 4.75 -4.17
C GLU A 354 26.89 4.51 -4.76
N PHE A 355 27.00 4.65 -6.09
CA PHE A 355 28.29 4.65 -6.78
C PHE A 355 28.71 6.08 -7.11
N PHE A 356 29.94 6.47 -6.78
CA PHE A 356 30.51 7.78 -7.08
C PHE A 356 32.04 7.70 -7.00
N ASP A 357 32.75 8.67 -7.56
CA ASP A 357 34.21 8.76 -7.49
C ASP A 357 34.61 9.40 -6.15
N ALA A 358 35.12 8.61 -5.21
CA ALA A 358 35.42 9.07 -3.85
C ALA A 358 36.84 9.60 -3.70
N ASP A 359 37.82 9.10 -4.45
CA ASP A 359 39.22 9.50 -4.34
C ASP A 359 39.79 10.27 -5.55
N GLY A 360 38.92 10.62 -6.50
CA GLY A 360 39.23 11.47 -7.63
C GLY A 360 40.06 10.78 -8.71
N ASP A 361 40.13 9.44 -8.70
CA ASP A 361 40.88 8.67 -9.70
C ASP A 361 40.05 8.37 -10.98
N GLY A 362 38.78 8.74 -10.97
CA GLY A 362 37.84 8.57 -12.07
C GLY A 362 37.24 7.17 -12.17
N ASP A 363 37.48 6.29 -11.21
CA ASP A 363 36.77 5.02 -11.03
C ASP A 363 35.57 5.23 -10.09
N LEU A 364 34.48 4.52 -10.34
CA LEU A 364 33.30 4.61 -9.47
C LEU A 364 33.46 3.65 -8.29
N ASP A 365 33.57 4.23 -7.10
CA ASP A 365 33.59 3.58 -5.79
C ASP A 365 32.19 3.30 -5.27
N LEU A 366 32.09 2.47 -4.25
CA LEU A 366 30.82 2.02 -3.70
C LEU A 366 30.69 2.38 -2.21
N TYR A 367 29.69 3.20 -1.88
CA TYR A 367 29.26 3.41 -0.50
C TYR A 367 28.00 2.60 -0.21
N VAL A 368 27.98 1.91 0.94
CA VAL A 368 26.90 1.03 1.36
C VAL A 368 26.39 1.42 2.74
N CYS A 369 25.10 1.70 2.81
CA CYS A 369 24.36 1.98 4.04
C CYS A 369 23.97 0.69 4.76
N SER A 370 24.19 0.67 6.08
CA SER A 370 23.82 -0.42 6.96
C SER A 370 22.56 -0.09 7.74
N GLY A 371 21.53 -0.91 7.56
CA GLY A 371 20.24 -0.72 8.22
C GLY A 371 19.82 -1.95 9.00
N GLY A 372 18.57 -1.91 9.48
CA GLY A 372 17.95 -2.98 10.24
C GLY A 372 17.49 -2.56 11.63
N TYR A 373 16.64 -3.38 12.23
CA TYR A 373 16.05 -3.18 13.56
C TYR A 373 16.35 -4.33 14.53
N GLU A 374 16.94 -5.41 14.01
CA GLU A 374 17.35 -6.61 14.73
C GLU A 374 18.67 -6.48 15.48
N PHE A 375 19.34 -5.34 15.34
CA PHE A 375 20.62 -5.04 15.98
C PHE A 375 20.40 -4.40 17.35
N ALA A 376 21.41 -4.47 18.21
CA ALA A 376 21.44 -3.65 19.41
C ALA A 376 21.64 -2.16 19.04
N GLU A 377 21.27 -1.26 19.94
CA GLU A 377 21.64 0.15 19.81
C GLU A 377 23.17 0.28 19.73
N ASN A 378 23.68 1.01 18.73
CA ASN A 378 25.11 1.20 18.45
C ASN A 378 25.89 -0.10 18.11
N ASP A 379 25.23 -1.11 17.56
CA ASP A 379 25.91 -2.32 17.08
C ASP A 379 26.95 -1.98 15.98
N PRO A 380 28.18 -2.51 16.02
CA PRO A 380 29.18 -2.32 14.96
C PRO A 380 28.72 -2.72 13.55
N ALA A 381 27.76 -3.64 13.43
CA ALA A 381 27.19 -4.03 12.14
C ALA A 381 26.37 -2.91 11.47
N LEU A 382 26.00 -1.86 12.21
CA LEU A 382 25.33 -0.66 11.69
C LEU A 382 26.31 0.36 11.07
N GLN A 383 27.62 0.08 11.06
CA GLN A 383 28.59 0.99 10.45
C GLN A 383 28.53 0.93 8.92
N ASP A 384 28.18 2.06 8.30
CA ASP A 384 28.27 2.27 6.85
C ASP A 384 29.71 2.09 6.34
N ARG A 385 29.83 1.67 5.07
CA ARG A 385 31.09 1.18 4.48
C ARG A 385 31.37 1.83 3.13
N LEU A 386 32.63 2.17 2.90
CA LEU A 386 33.16 2.58 1.60
C LEU A 386 34.08 1.50 1.04
N TYR A 387 33.90 1.17 -0.24
CA TYR A 387 34.79 0.29 -0.99
C TYR A 387 35.35 1.02 -2.21
N LEU A 388 36.67 1.11 -2.28
CA LEU A 388 37.39 1.72 -3.39
C LEU A 388 37.54 0.71 -4.54
N ASN A 389 37.28 1.16 -5.75
CA ASN A 389 37.39 0.39 -7.00
C ASN A 389 38.77 0.58 -7.62
N ASP A 390 39.21 -0.37 -8.46
CA ASP A 390 40.47 -0.30 -9.21
C ASP A 390 40.25 -0.06 -10.73
N GLY A 391 39.04 0.37 -11.09
CA GLY A 391 38.59 0.57 -12.46
C GLY A 391 38.35 -0.71 -13.26
N LYS A 392 38.50 -1.87 -12.63
CA LYS A 392 38.19 -3.19 -13.21
C LYS A 392 37.07 -3.87 -12.43
N GLY A 393 36.42 -3.12 -11.55
CA GLY A 393 35.35 -3.53 -10.66
C GLY A 393 35.83 -4.36 -9.48
N ASN A 394 37.12 -4.31 -9.09
CA ASN A 394 37.61 -5.01 -7.89
C ASN A 394 37.56 -4.05 -6.71
N PHE A 395 36.89 -4.43 -5.64
CA PHE A 395 36.59 -3.53 -4.53
C PHE A 395 37.44 -3.83 -3.28
N ILE A 396 38.02 -2.80 -2.68
CA ILE A 396 38.76 -2.86 -1.41
C ILE A 396 38.11 -1.93 -0.39
N LYS A 397 37.77 -2.48 0.78
CA LYS A 397 37.16 -1.70 1.87
C LYS A 397 38.15 -0.67 2.41
N SER A 398 37.69 0.58 2.55
CA SER A 398 38.44 1.63 3.25
C SER A 398 38.03 1.70 4.73
N GLU A 399 38.78 1.00 5.59
CA GLU A 399 38.42 0.73 7.00
C GLU A 399 38.28 1.97 7.89
N LYS A 400 38.82 3.12 7.48
CA LYS A 400 38.83 4.36 8.28
C LYS A 400 38.31 5.59 7.53
N ALA A 401 37.83 5.40 6.30
CA ALA A 401 37.31 6.49 5.48
C ALA A 401 36.03 7.09 6.06
N VAL A 402 35.11 6.24 6.54
CA VAL A 402 33.81 6.69 7.04
C VAL A 402 33.91 6.95 8.55
N PRO A 403 33.44 8.11 9.06
CA PRO A 403 33.33 8.37 10.48
C PRO A 403 32.51 7.30 11.20
N ARG A 404 32.77 7.15 12.50
CA ARG A 404 32.00 6.21 13.32
C ARG A 404 30.54 6.68 13.42
N MET A 405 29.64 5.95 12.79
CA MET A 405 28.20 6.24 12.74
C MET A 405 27.40 4.96 12.93
N LEU A 406 27.22 4.54 14.19
CA LEU A 406 26.58 3.26 14.52
C LEU A 406 25.05 3.42 14.66
N THR A 407 24.40 3.82 13.57
CA THR A 407 22.94 4.00 13.52
C THR A 407 22.38 3.33 12.27
N SER A 408 21.11 2.92 12.32
CA SER A 408 20.43 2.34 11.15
C SER A 408 20.20 3.45 10.14
N THR A 409 20.88 3.42 9.00
CA THR A 409 20.71 4.38 7.90
C THR A 409 19.69 3.87 6.87
N ALA A 410 19.17 4.73 5.99
CA ALA A 410 18.17 4.34 4.97
C ALA A 410 18.51 4.79 3.54
N CYS A 411 19.29 5.85 3.39
CA CYS A 411 19.64 6.37 2.07
C CYS A 411 20.99 7.10 2.13
N VAL A 412 21.67 7.11 0.99
CA VAL A 412 22.87 7.91 0.73
C VAL A 412 22.70 8.64 -0.60
N ARG A 413 23.17 9.89 -0.68
CA ARG A 413 23.16 10.69 -1.93
C ARG A 413 24.44 11.49 -2.05
N ALA A 414 25.14 11.29 -3.16
CA ALA A 414 26.35 12.03 -3.49
C ALA A 414 26.05 13.39 -4.13
N ALA A 415 26.78 14.42 -3.73
CA ALA A 415 26.80 15.75 -4.34
C ALA A 415 28.05 16.51 -3.86
N ASP A 416 28.52 17.48 -4.65
CA ASP A 416 29.49 18.49 -4.17
C ASP A 416 28.74 19.49 -3.27
N ILE A 417 28.82 19.32 -1.96
CA ILE A 417 27.99 20.06 -0.99
C ILE A 417 28.61 21.42 -0.70
N ASP A 418 29.94 21.49 -0.57
CA ASP A 418 30.65 22.71 -0.21
C ASP A 418 31.33 23.46 -1.39
N GLY A 419 31.31 22.88 -2.58
CA GLY A 419 31.74 23.50 -3.83
C GLY A 419 33.25 23.41 -4.06
N ASP A 420 33.95 22.46 -3.44
CA ASP A 420 35.39 22.24 -3.64
C ASP A 420 35.73 21.26 -4.78
N GLY A 421 34.72 20.57 -5.30
CA GLY A 421 34.78 19.76 -6.50
C GLY A 421 34.90 18.26 -6.27
N ASP A 422 35.02 17.80 -5.02
CA ASP A 422 34.84 16.39 -4.68
C ASP A 422 33.40 16.05 -4.28
N MET A 423 33.06 14.77 -4.40
CA MET A 423 31.72 14.29 -4.07
C MET A 423 31.62 14.01 -2.57
N ASP A 424 30.76 14.77 -1.90
CA ASP A 424 30.34 14.59 -0.52
C ASP A 424 29.08 13.71 -0.44
N LEU A 425 28.66 13.36 0.78
CA LEU A 425 27.49 12.52 1.00
C LEU A 425 26.50 13.11 1.99
N PHE A 426 25.22 13.12 1.62
CA PHE A 426 24.13 13.09 2.60
C PHE A 426 23.78 11.64 2.94
N VAL A 427 23.71 11.31 4.23
CA VAL A 427 23.29 9.99 4.73
C VAL A 427 22.11 10.14 5.69
N GLY A 428 20.98 9.54 5.36
CA GLY A 428 19.74 9.63 6.13
C GLY A 428 19.65 8.59 7.24
N GLY A 429 19.44 9.04 8.48
CA GLY A 429 19.17 8.15 9.61
C GLY A 429 17.73 7.62 9.58
N ARG A 430 17.54 6.30 9.69
CA ARG A 430 16.24 5.64 9.56
C ARG A 430 15.51 5.40 10.86
N VAL A 431 16.17 4.74 11.81
CA VAL A 431 15.61 4.35 13.10
C VAL A 431 16.71 4.03 14.11
N VAL A 432 16.42 4.21 15.40
CA VAL A 432 17.25 3.65 16.49
C VAL A 432 16.66 2.31 16.93
N PRO A 433 17.37 1.17 16.76
CA PRO A 433 16.87 -0.13 17.18
C PRO A 433 16.41 -0.15 18.64
N GLY A 434 15.21 -0.67 18.87
CA GLY A 434 14.59 -0.74 20.21
C GLY A 434 14.06 0.58 20.77
N LYS A 435 14.08 1.68 20.00
CA LYS A 435 13.62 3.01 20.46
C LYS A 435 12.70 3.73 19.46
N TYR A 436 12.00 3.03 18.57
CA TYR A 436 11.06 3.66 17.65
C TYR A 436 9.96 4.41 18.44
N PRO A 437 9.60 5.67 18.08
CA PRO A 437 9.97 6.41 16.87
C PRO A 437 11.03 7.50 17.11
N THR A 438 11.99 7.27 18.01
CA THR A 438 13.03 8.28 18.29
C THR A 438 13.81 8.63 17.02
N SER A 439 13.93 9.93 16.73
CA SER A 439 14.69 10.42 15.58
C SER A 439 16.16 10.00 15.70
N PRO A 440 16.70 9.23 14.74
CA PRO A 440 18.14 9.04 14.62
C PRO A 440 18.79 10.31 14.04
N GLY A 441 20.11 10.39 14.12
CA GLY A 441 20.89 11.42 13.43
C GLY A 441 21.05 11.11 11.94
N SER A 442 20.86 12.12 11.09
CA SER A 442 21.36 12.10 9.71
C SER A 442 22.71 12.82 9.63
N PHE A 443 23.43 12.62 8.53
CA PHE A 443 24.82 13.05 8.37
C PHE A 443 25.05 13.79 7.04
N LEU A 444 25.91 14.81 7.09
CA LEU A 444 26.61 15.38 5.94
C LEU A 444 28.09 15.05 6.10
N LEU A 445 28.60 14.22 5.20
CA LEU A 445 29.97 13.73 5.20
C LEU A 445 30.74 14.46 4.11
N LEU A 446 31.63 15.36 4.50
CA LEU A 446 32.54 16.02 3.55
C LEU A 446 33.71 15.13 3.22
N ASN A 447 34.02 15.00 1.94
CA ASN A 447 35.17 14.28 1.43
C ASN A 447 36.43 15.18 1.46
N ASP A 448 37.62 14.59 1.31
CA ASP A 448 38.90 15.30 1.23
C ASP A 448 39.57 15.14 -0.15
N GLY A 449 38.79 14.73 -1.15
CA GLY A 449 39.22 14.32 -2.48
C GLY A 449 40.10 13.07 -2.50
N LYS A 450 40.21 12.31 -1.40
CA LYS A 450 40.99 11.05 -1.31
C LYS A 450 40.18 9.92 -0.67
N GLY A 451 38.86 10.06 -0.65
CA GLY A 451 37.94 9.11 -0.06
C GLY A 451 37.95 9.07 1.46
N ASN A 452 38.39 10.13 2.16
CA ASN A 452 38.27 10.22 3.61
C ASN A 452 37.19 11.23 3.99
N PHE A 453 36.22 10.79 4.78
CA PHE A 453 35.04 11.57 5.11
C PHE A 453 35.11 12.16 6.52
N THR A 454 34.63 13.39 6.67
CA THR A 454 34.42 14.07 7.95
C THR A 454 32.96 14.44 8.13
N ASP A 455 32.39 14.12 9.29
CA ASP A 455 31.03 14.55 9.63
C ASP A 455 30.98 16.06 9.90
N ALA A 456 30.41 16.81 8.96
CA ALA A 456 30.27 18.25 9.01
C ALA A 456 28.82 18.70 9.33
N THR A 457 27.96 17.76 9.74
CA THR A 457 26.52 18.03 9.93
C THR A 457 26.24 19.20 10.85
N ASP A 458 26.93 19.27 11.99
CA ASP A 458 26.70 20.32 12.99
C ASP A 458 27.21 21.70 12.52
N ALA A 459 28.13 21.72 11.55
CA ALA A 459 28.64 22.96 10.98
C ALA A 459 27.77 23.45 9.82
N ILE A 460 27.30 22.56 8.95
CA ILE A 460 26.61 22.90 7.70
C ILE A 460 25.09 22.93 7.88
N ALA A 461 24.52 21.97 8.61
CA ALA A 461 23.07 21.80 8.78
C ALA A 461 22.70 21.08 10.09
N PRO A 462 22.87 21.71 11.26
CA PRO A 462 22.57 21.09 12.55
C PRO A 462 21.15 20.50 12.66
N ALA A 463 20.19 21.05 11.89
CA ALA A 463 18.82 20.56 11.84
C ALA A 463 18.69 19.10 11.35
N LEU A 464 19.65 18.59 10.57
CA LEU A 464 19.65 17.21 10.06
C LEU A 464 19.86 16.16 11.16
N ARG A 465 20.44 16.53 12.31
CA ARG A 465 20.63 15.61 13.45
C ARG A 465 19.32 15.11 14.07
N ASN A 466 18.24 15.88 13.94
CA ASN A 466 16.95 15.56 14.55
C ASN A 466 15.81 15.79 13.55
N ILE A 467 16.07 15.55 12.26
CA ILE A 467 15.11 15.83 11.19
C ILE A 467 13.91 14.88 11.19
N GLY A 468 14.06 13.68 11.74
CA GLY A 468 13.04 12.63 11.76
C GLY A 468 13.60 11.28 11.32
N MET A 469 12.70 10.36 11.00
CA MET A 469 13.03 9.02 10.49
C MET A 469 13.09 9.04 8.98
N VAL A 470 14.27 9.35 8.43
CA VAL A 470 14.48 9.50 6.98
C VAL A 470 14.31 8.16 6.28
N THR A 471 13.64 8.18 5.12
CA THR A 471 13.52 7.02 4.23
C THR A 471 14.21 7.24 2.90
N ASP A 472 14.23 8.49 2.42
CA ASP A 472 14.84 8.82 1.13
C ASP A 472 15.16 10.31 1.00
N ALA A 473 16.05 10.64 0.07
CA ALA A 473 16.41 12.02 -0.27
C ALA A 473 16.84 12.15 -1.73
N LEU A 474 16.95 13.38 -2.22
CA LEU A 474 17.59 13.71 -3.49
C LEU A 474 18.18 15.13 -3.49
N TRP A 475 19.07 15.35 -4.45
CA TRP A 475 19.74 16.62 -4.73
C TRP A 475 19.22 17.16 -6.06
N ILE A 476 18.64 18.36 -6.06
CA ILE A 476 18.20 19.06 -7.27
C ILE A 476 18.40 20.58 -7.11
N ASP A 477 18.77 21.29 -8.17
CA ASP A 477 18.87 22.76 -8.16
C ASP A 477 17.47 23.38 -8.32
N ILE A 478 16.78 23.64 -7.20
CA ILE A 478 15.38 24.11 -7.19
C ILE A 478 15.33 25.61 -7.47
N ASN A 479 16.33 26.34 -6.99
CA ASN A 479 16.37 27.80 -7.09
C ASN A 479 17.11 28.32 -8.34
N LYS A 480 17.69 27.42 -9.15
CA LYS A 480 18.44 27.68 -10.38
C LYS A 480 19.70 28.52 -10.15
N ASP A 481 20.37 28.35 -9.00
CA ASP A 481 21.62 29.05 -8.67
C ASP A 481 22.89 28.28 -9.05
N GLY A 482 22.73 27.09 -9.63
CA GLY A 482 23.80 26.20 -10.05
C GLY A 482 24.31 25.28 -8.95
N LYS A 483 23.72 25.29 -7.76
CA LYS A 483 24.02 24.38 -6.66
C LYS A 483 22.82 23.48 -6.40
N ASN A 484 23.09 22.21 -6.11
CA ASN A 484 22.01 21.30 -5.75
C ASN A 484 21.51 21.56 -4.33
N ASP A 485 20.21 21.63 -4.18
CA ASP A 485 19.47 21.72 -2.93
C ASP A 485 19.03 20.32 -2.45
N LEU A 486 18.98 20.11 -1.14
CA LEU A 486 18.62 18.82 -0.56
C LEU A 486 17.12 18.77 -0.25
N ILE A 487 16.43 17.74 -0.78
CA ILE A 487 15.07 17.39 -0.34
C ILE A 487 15.12 16.07 0.43
N VAL A 488 14.53 16.07 1.63
CA VAL A 488 14.48 14.91 2.52
C VAL A 488 13.04 14.53 2.82
N VAL A 489 12.74 13.24 2.73
CA VAL A 489 11.45 12.65 3.11
C VAL A 489 11.63 11.50 4.09
N GLY A 490 10.61 11.25 4.90
CA GLY A 490 10.66 10.18 5.87
C GLY A 490 9.32 9.88 6.53
N GLU A 491 9.36 8.92 7.44
CA GLU A 491 8.21 8.48 8.20
C GLU A 491 7.88 9.50 9.30
N TRP A 492 6.60 9.89 9.41
CA TRP A 492 6.07 10.83 10.40
C TRP A 492 6.62 12.27 10.32
N MET A 493 7.19 12.67 9.19
CA MET A 493 7.76 14.01 9.01
C MET A 493 7.18 14.74 7.79
N PRO A 494 7.19 16.08 7.80
CA PRO A 494 6.93 16.86 6.59
C PRO A 494 8.01 16.62 5.54
N ILE A 495 7.71 16.95 4.29
CA ILE A 495 8.72 17.09 3.23
C ILE A 495 9.62 18.27 3.61
N LYS A 496 10.93 18.04 3.63
CA LYS A 496 11.94 19.04 4.02
C LYS A 496 12.77 19.48 2.83
N VAL A 497 12.98 20.79 2.68
CA VAL A 497 13.78 21.40 1.61
C VAL A 497 14.88 22.26 2.22
N PHE A 498 16.14 21.95 1.92
CA PHE A 498 17.31 22.70 2.35
C PHE A 498 18.02 23.33 1.16
N ILE A 499 18.11 24.65 1.16
CA ILE A 499 18.77 25.40 0.10
C ILE A 499 20.28 25.46 0.35
N ASN A 500 21.07 25.13 -0.65
CA ASN A 500 22.52 25.06 -0.54
C ASN A 500 23.19 26.42 -0.82
N GLY A 501 23.65 27.09 0.25
CA GLY A 501 24.44 28.32 0.13
C GLY A 501 25.92 28.10 -0.24
N GLY A 502 26.40 26.84 -0.30
CA GLY A 502 27.80 26.42 -0.48
C GLY A 502 28.60 26.29 0.80
N LYS A 503 28.14 26.81 1.94
CA LYS A 503 28.76 26.57 3.27
C LYS A 503 27.76 26.15 4.33
N VAL A 504 26.49 26.37 4.05
CA VAL A 504 25.37 26.15 4.95
C VAL A 504 24.21 25.66 4.09
N LEU A 505 23.55 24.61 4.57
CA LEU A 505 22.28 24.14 4.02
C LEU A 505 21.16 24.66 4.92
N LYS A 506 20.36 25.57 4.38
CA LYS A 506 19.34 26.28 5.15
C LYS A 506 17.97 25.66 4.91
N ASP A 507 17.28 25.27 5.98
CA ASP A 507 15.88 24.83 5.90
C ASP A 507 14.98 25.98 5.40
N GLU A 508 14.48 25.84 4.17
CA GLU A 508 13.55 26.75 3.51
C GLU A 508 12.24 26.02 3.16
N SER A 509 11.92 24.94 3.89
CA SER A 509 10.75 24.09 3.61
C SER A 509 9.46 24.90 3.52
N SER A 510 9.28 25.91 4.37
CA SER A 510 8.09 26.77 4.37
C SER A 510 7.93 27.64 3.11
N LYS A 511 9.03 27.88 2.37
CA LYS A 511 9.00 28.62 1.10
C LYS A 511 8.49 27.72 -0.04
N TYR A 512 8.89 26.46 -0.05
CA TYR A 512 8.61 25.54 -1.17
C TYR A 512 7.42 24.60 -0.91
N ILE A 513 7.13 24.25 0.35
CA ILE A 513 6.04 23.34 0.73
C ILE A 513 4.96 24.14 1.48
N LYS A 514 4.00 24.67 0.72
CA LYS A 514 2.91 25.54 1.24
C LYS A 514 1.62 24.78 1.54
N PHE A 515 1.73 23.49 1.78
CA PHE A 515 0.62 22.59 2.09
C PHE A 515 1.05 21.60 3.18
N PRO A 516 0.10 21.04 3.97
CA PRO A 516 0.43 19.99 4.94
C PRO A 516 1.00 18.75 4.24
N SER A 517 2.18 18.33 4.70
CA SER A 517 2.99 17.29 4.08
C SER A 517 3.50 16.24 5.08
N ASN A 518 2.97 16.21 6.30
CA ASN A 518 3.34 15.18 7.27
C ASN A 518 2.76 13.84 6.82
N GLY A 519 3.62 12.92 6.39
CA GLY A 519 3.22 11.63 5.85
C GLY A 519 4.10 10.49 6.31
N TRP A 520 3.84 9.30 5.77
CA TRP A 520 4.66 8.10 5.96
C TRP A 520 5.42 7.82 4.68
N TRP A 521 6.24 8.82 4.30
CA TRP A 521 6.96 8.81 3.04
C TRP A 521 7.96 7.66 3.00
N ASN A 522 8.12 7.07 1.81
CA ASN A 522 8.95 5.88 1.59
C ASN A 522 10.02 6.12 0.51
N LYS A 523 9.70 6.90 -0.52
CA LYS A 523 10.56 7.11 -1.70
C LYS A 523 10.34 8.50 -2.28
N ILE A 524 11.39 9.14 -2.78
CA ILE A 524 11.30 10.37 -3.58
C ILE A 524 12.02 10.16 -4.91
N TYR A 525 11.45 10.72 -5.98
CA TYR A 525 12.00 10.64 -7.33
C TYR A 525 11.77 11.97 -8.06
N ALA A 526 12.74 12.42 -8.85
CA ALA A 526 12.66 13.66 -9.61
C ALA A 526 12.84 13.41 -11.11
N ASP A 527 12.02 14.07 -11.92
CA ASP A 527 12.14 14.15 -13.39
C ASP A 527 11.28 15.32 -13.89
N ASP A 528 11.45 15.72 -15.14
CA ASP A 528 10.64 16.76 -15.80
C ASP A 528 9.36 16.11 -16.39
N PHE A 529 8.28 16.05 -15.60
CA PHE A 529 7.04 15.34 -15.99
C PHE A 529 6.06 16.20 -16.79
N ASP A 530 6.17 17.53 -16.73
CA ASP A 530 5.36 18.46 -17.50
C ASP A 530 6.10 19.14 -18.67
N GLY A 531 7.41 18.85 -18.82
CA GLY A 531 8.22 19.24 -19.97
C GLY A 531 8.62 20.71 -19.97
N ASP A 532 8.60 21.38 -18.82
CA ASP A 532 8.91 22.81 -18.70
C ASP A 532 10.40 23.10 -18.42
N GLY A 533 11.18 22.04 -18.17
CA GLY A 533 12.62 22.06 -17.99
C GLY A 533 13.07 22.24 -16.54
N ASP A 534 12.17 22.34 -15.57
CA ASP A 534 12.51 22.10 -14.17
C ASP A 534 12.16 20.66 -13.73
N GLN A 535 12.61 20.30 -12.52
CA GLN A 535 12.37 18.96 -11.99
C GLN A 535 11.18 18.97 -11.04
N ASP A 536 10.18 18.20 -11.41
CA ASP A 536 9.05 17.82 -10.59
C ASP A 536 9.40 16.64 -9.67
N LEU A 537 8.52 16.32 -8.71
CA LEU A 537 8.72 15.22 -7.77
C LEU A 537 7.57 14.22 -7.79
N VAL A 538 7.91 12.95 -7.62
CA VAL A 538 6.98 11.89 -7.22
C VAL A 538 7.42 11.37 -5.86
N ILE A 539 6.49 11.34 -4.90
CA ILE A 539 6.77 10.91 -3.53
C ILE A 539 5.86 9.72 -3.18
N GLY A 540 6.50 8.56 -3.02
CA GLY A 540 5.88 7.32 -2.56
C GLY A 540 5.51 7.39 -1.08
N ASN A 541 4.29 6.97 -0.74
CA ASN A 541 3.77 6.94 0.63
C ASN A 541 3.19 5.56 0.95
N ILE A 542 2.52 5.38 2.10
CA ILE A 542 1.85 4.15 2.52
C ILE A 542 0.63 3.79 1.66
N GLY A 543 0.01 4.78 1.01
CA GLY A 543 -1.22 4.61 0.22
C GLY A 543 -2.48 4.66 1.08
N LEU A 544 -3.64 4.52 0.43
CA LEU A 544 -4.96 4.67 1.07
C LEU A 544 -5.62 3.34 1.44
N ASN A 545 -5.02 2.21 1.07
CA ASN A 545 -5.52 0.88 1.38
C ASN A 545 -5.02 0.37 2.74
N THR A 546 -5.37 1.11 3.77
CA THR A 546 -4.94 0.91 5.15
C THR A 546 -6.13 0.90 6.11
N GLN A 547 -6.00 0.27 7.28
CA GLN A 547 -7.07 0.23 8.28
C GLN A 547 -7.43 1.62 8.82
N PHE A 548 -6.43 2.49 8.88
CA PHE A 548 -6.49 3.80 9.45
C PHE A 548 -6.44 4.83 8.32
N HIS A 549 -7.35 5.80 8.38
CA HIS A 549 -7.42 6.93 7.46
C HIS A 549 -7.08 8.21 8.21
N SER A 550 -6.54 9.18 7.49
CA SER A 550 -6.13 10.44 8.07
C SER A 550 -6.60 11.64 7.25
N SER A 551 -6.69 12.77 7.93
CA SER A 551 -6.87 14.08 7.32
C SER A 551 -6.22 15.14 8.20
N GLU A 552 -6.21 16.41 7.76
CA GLU A 552 -5.75 17.50 8.61
C GLU A 552 -6.57 17.67 9.90
N LYS A 553 -7.87 17.33 9.85
CA LYS A 553 -8.77 17.42 11.02
C LYS A 553 -8.69 16.20 11.92
N GLU A 554 -8.41 15.05 11.34
CA GLU A 554 -8.34 13.75 11.99
C GLU A 554 -7.01 13.08 11.64
N PRO A 555 -5.88 13.61 12.12
CA PRO A 555 -4.59 13.06 11.76
C PRO A 555 -4.32 11.77 12.52
N LEU A 556 -3.44 10.93 11.97
CA LEU A 556 -2.82 9.87 12.77
C LEU A 556 -1.91 10.50 13.81
N GLN A 557 -1.81 9.87 14.97
CA GLN A 557 -0.97 10.34 16.06
C GLN A 557 -0.15 9.20 16.65
N LEU A 558 1.09 9.48 17.04
CA LEU A 558 1.94 8.56 17.76
C LEU A 558 2.48 9.24 19.01
N TYR A 559 1.90 8.91 20.17
CA TYR A 559 2.36 9.38 21.47
C TYR A 559 3.51 8.49 21.91
N TYR A 560 4.63 9.05 22.32
CA TYR A 560 5.74 8.24 22.80
C TYR A 560 6.51 8.90 23.94
N LYS A 561 6.80 8.06 24.92
CA LYS A 561 7.51 8.35 26.17
C LYS A 561 7.90 7.00 26.79
N ASP A 562 8.80 7.00 27.75
CA ASP A 562 8.89 5.93 28.75
C ASP A 562 7.84 6.23 29.84
N PHE A 563 6.62 5.69 29.71
CA PHE A 563 5.50 6.04 30.59
C PHE A 563 5.62 5.39 31.97
N ASP A 564 6.26 4.23 32.08
CA ASP A 564 6.41 3.50 33.35
C ASP A 564 7.82 3.62 33.97
N GLY A 565 8.76 4.29 33.28
CA GLY A 565 10.10 4.59 33.77
C GLY A 565 11.05 3.40 33.71
N ASN A 566 10.80 2.42 32.84
CA ASN A 566 11.59 1.19 32.73
C ASN A 566 12.78 1.29 31.75
N GLY A 567 12.92 2.42 31.05
CA GLY A 567 13.96 2.71 30.06
C GLY A 567 13.58 2.38 28.61
N SER A 568 12.42 1.76 28.38
CA SER A 568 11.87 1.46 27.05
C SER A 568 10.98 2.59 26.56
N ILE A 569 10.91 2.78 25.24
CA ILE A 569 10.00 3.75 24.63
C ILE A 569 8.68 3.06 24.34
N ASP A 570 7.57 3.68 24.76
CA ASP A 570 6.21 3.19 24.55
C ASP A 570 5.52 3.98 23.42
N PRO A 571 5.50 3.47 22.17
CA PRO A 571 4.86 4.17 21.06
C PRO A 571 3.37 3.80 20.97
N ILE A 572 2.51 4.69 21.45
CA ILE A 572 1.06 4.48 21.44
C ILE A 572 0.47 5.15 20.21
N PHE A 573 0.13 4.32 19.23
CA PHE A 573 -0.46 4.74 17.96
C PHE A 573 -1.96 4.98 18.13
N CYS A 574 -2.44 6.15 17.70
CA CYS A 574 -3.82 6.56 17.76
C CYS A 574 -4.36 6.99 16.38
N TYR A 575 -5.64 6.73 16.15
CA TYR A 575 -6.35 7.10 14.93
C TYR A 575 -7.81 7.42 15.24
N TYR A 576 -8.47 8.14 14.34
CA TYR A 576 -9.83 8.61 14.55
C TYR A 576 -10.88 7.61 14.05
N ILE A 577 -11.95 7.46 14.82
CA ILE A 577 -13.19 6.79 14.44
C ILE A 577 -14.33 7.75 14.78
N ASN A 578 -15.07 8.21 13.76
CA ASN A 578 -16.22 9.11 13.93
C ASN A 578 -15.92 10.36 14.79
N GLY A 579 -14.79 11.04 14.55
CA GLY A 579 -14.42 12.25 15.30
C GLY A 579 -13.69 12.03 16.62
N VAL A 580 -13.49 10.79 17.07
CA VAL A 580 -12.82 10.49 18.35
C VAL A 580 -11.53 9.71 18.10
N SER A 581 -10.43 10.14 18.73
CA SER A 581 -9.11 9.49 18.62
C SER A 581 -8.97 8.36 19.63
N TYR A 582 -8.71 7.15 19.13
CA TYR A 582 -8.56 5.94 19.93
C TYR A 582 -7.17 5.31 19.73
N PRO A 583 -6.59 4.72 20.78
CA PRO A 583 -5.44 3.83 20.64
C PRO A 583 -5.75 2.65 19.71
N ALA A 584 -4.86 2.37 18.77
CA ALA A 584 -5.01 1.26 17.82
C ALA A 584 -4.60 -0.10 18.42
N ASN A 585 -3.80 -0.08 19.48
CA ASN A 585 -3.33 -1.26 20.20
C ASN A 585 -4.50 -1.93 20.94
N SER A 586 -4.53 -3.26 20.97
CA SER A 586 -5.52 -3.96 21.80
C SER A 586 -5.20 -3.75 23.28
N ARG A 587 -6.15 -4.06 24.16
CA ARG A 587 -5.94 -4.04 25.61
C ARG A 587 -4.70 -4.86 25.99
N ASP A 588 -4.56 -6.06 25.41
CA ASP A 588 -3.47 -6.97 25.72
C ASP A 588 -2.14 -6.49 25.13
N ASP A 589 -2.14 -5.94 23.91
CA ASP A 589 -0.96 -5.32 23.30
C ASP A 589 -0.38 -4.23 24.23
N LEU A 590 -1.24 -3.32 24.71
CA LEU A 590 -0.83 -2.27 25.65
C LEU A 590 -0.46 -2.85 27.01
N ALA A 591 -1.12 -3.90 27.49
CA ALA A 591 -0.84 -4.49 28.78
C ALA A 591 0.45 -5.29 28.85
N ASP A 592 0.94 -5.78 27.71
CA ASP A 592 2.24 -6.44 27.58
C ASP A 592 3.38 -5.42 27.60
N GLN A 593 3.16 -4.23 27.06
CA GLN A 593 4.10 -3.10 27.16
C GLN A 593 4.02 -2.41 28.54
N LEU A 594 2.80 -2.12 29.00
CA LEU A 594 2.48 -1.33 30.19
C LEU A 594 1.62 -2.15 31.15
N PRO A 595 2.21 -2.86 32.12
CA PRO A 595 1.48 -3.75 33.03
C PRO A 595 0.34 -3.08 33.83
N MET A 596 0.40 -1.76 34.02
CA MET A 596 -0.64 -0.95 34.68
C MET A 596 -2.02 -1.09 34.01
N ILE A 597 -2.06 -1.31 32.70
CA ILE A 597 -3.29 -1.46 31.91
C ILE A 597 -4.16 -2.61 32.44
N LYS A 598 -3.54 -3.70 32.90
CA LYS A 598 -4.25 -4.88 33.44
C LYS A 598 -5.11 -4.55 34.66
N LYS A 599 -4.66 -3.60 35.48
CA LYS A 599 -5.37 -3.15 36.69
C LYS A 599 -6.39 -2.07 36.39
N LYS A 600 -6.09 -1.19 35.43
CA LYS A 600 -6.93 -0.05 35.07
C LYS A 600 -8.18 -0.46 34.30
N PHE A 601 -8.04 -1.42 33.38
CA PHE A 601 -9.16 -1.96 32.60
C PHE A 601 -9.26 -3.46 32.88
N LEU A 602 -10.20 -3.87 33.74
CA LEU A 602 -10.38 -5.28 34.09
C LEU A 602 -11.09 -6.06 32.98
N GLU A 603 -12.01 -5.38 32.29
CA GLU A 603 -12.82 -5.88 31.18
C GLU A 603 -12.34 -5.24 29.86
N TYR A 604 -12.43 -5.99 28.76
CA TYR A 604 -12.09 -5.52 27.41
C TYR A 604 -13.07 -4.45 26.95
N ARG A 605 -14.35 -4.58 27.27
CA ARG A 605 -15.36 -3.57 26.92
C ARG A 605 -15.07 -2.20 27.52
N GLN A 606 -14.53 -2.14 28.74
CA GLN A 606 -14.12 -0.87 29.36
C GLN A 606 -12.97 -0.21 28.60
N TYR A 607 -12.07 -1.01 28.02
CA TYR A 607 -10.97 -0.51 27.20
C TYR A 607 -11.40 -0.13 25.78
N ALA A 608 -12.40 -0.83 25.21
CA ALA A 608 -12.82 -0.63 23.83
C ALA A 608 -13.24 0.81 23.50
N ASP A 609 -13.78 1.54 24.48
CA ASP A 609 -14.19 2.94 24.36
C ASP A 609 -13.17 3.93 24.96
N ALA A 610 -12.02 3.45 25.44
CA ALA A 610 -11.03 4.29 26.13
C ALA A 610 -10.17 5.10 25.15
N THR A 611 -10.04 6.39 25.41
CA THR A 611 -9.12 7.30 24.70
C THR A 611 -7.76 7.36 25.39
N ILE A 612 -6.79 8.04 24.76
CA ILE A 612 -5.47 8.25 25.39
C ILE A 612 -5.57 8.96 26.75
N ASN A 613 -6.56 9.84 26.93
CA ASN A 613 -6.81 10.58 28.17
C ASN A 613 -7.51 9.74 29.25
N ASP A 614 -8.15 8.63 28.86
CA ASP A 614 -8.67 7.66 29.82
C ASP A 614 -7.55 6.73 30.29
N ILE A 615 -6.54 6.48 29.45
CA ILE A 615 -5.37 5.65 29.77
C ILE A 615 -4.36 6.40 30.63
N PHE A 616 -4.08 7.68 30.32
CA PHE A 616 -3.09 8.48 31.04
C PHE A 616 -3.69 9.78 31.57
N THR A 617 -3.22 10.20 32.73
CA THR A 617 -3.51 11.52 33.29
C THR A 617 -2.78 12.62 32.50
N PRO A 618 -3.25 13.87 32.56
CA PRO A 618 -2.55 15.00 31.95
C PRO A 618 -1.08 15.13 32.40
N ASP A 619 -0.79 14.83 33.67
CA ASP A 619 0.57 14.89 34.22
C ASP A 619 1.49 13.81 33.65
N GLU A 620 0.96 12.62 33.33
CA GLU A 620 1.71 11.55 32.67
C GLU A 620 2.02 11.90 31.20
N LEU A 621 1.09 12.59 30.53
CA LEU A 621 1.21 13.00 29.13
C LEU A 621 2.05 14.27 28.89
N LYS A 622 2.26 15.11 29.91
CA LYS A 622 2.87 16.45 29.73
C LYS A 622 4.23 16.47 29.02
N ASP A 623 5.02 15.41 29.18
CA ASP A 623 6.37 15.25 28.60
C ASP A 623 6.39 14.25 27.43
N ALA A 624 5.24 13.70 27.05
CA ALA A 624 5.14 12.79 25.92
C ALA A 624 5.33 13.57 24.62
N LYS A 625 6.14 13.03 23.72
CA LYS A 625 6.27 13.57 22.36
C LYS A 625 5.14 13.00 21.51
N VAL A 626 4.68 13.80 20.54
CA VAL A 626 3.59 13.40 19.63
C VAL A 626 4.06 13.61 18.21
N LEU A 627 4.13 12.53 17.43
CA LEU A 627 4.23 12.62 15.98
C LEU A 627 2.84 12.62 15.38
N SER A 628 2.66 13.29 14.24
CA SER A 628 1.37 13.39 13.58
C SER A 628 1.50 13.33 12.07
N GLY A 629 0.61 12.58 11.41
CA GLY A 629 0.58 12.39 9.97
C GLY A 629 -0.83 12.56 9.41
N SER A 630 -0.97 13.42 8.40
CA SER A 630 -2.25 13.78 7.78
C SER A 630 -2.31 13.47 6.29
N GLU A 631 -1.19 13.04 5.69
CA GLU A 631 -1.10 12.69 4.27
C GLU A 631 -0.61 11.24 4.11
N GLN A 632 -1.44 10.40 3.48
CA GLN A 632 -1.14 9.00 3.21
C GLN A 632 -0.99 8.71 1.71
N SER A 633 -1.38 9.66 0.86
CA SER A 633 -1.40 9.44 -0.59
C SER A 633 0.01 9.48 -1.16
N THR A 634 0.27 8.64 -2.15
CA THR A 634 1.38 8.82 -3.08
C THR A 634 1.08 10.04 -3.96
N LEU A 635 2.02 10.98 -4.03
CA LEU A 635 1.83 12.30 -4.64
C LEU A 635 2.74 12.52 -5.85
N TYR A 636 2.23 13.31 -6.80
CA TYR A 636 3.02 14.09 -7.74
C TYR A 636 3.06 15.55 -7.23
N LEU A 637 4.24 16.15 -7.19
CA LEU A 637 4.46 17.54 -6.86
C LEU A 637 5.01 18.26 -8.09
N GLN A 638 4.20 19.15 -8.63
CA GLN A 638 4.61 20.03 -9.72
C GLN A 638 5.47 21.15 -9.16
N ASN A 639 6.63 21.39 -9.75
CA ASN A 639 7.49 22.51 -9.40
C ASN A 639 6.96 23.78 -10.08
N ASP A 640 6.57 24.78 -9.30
CA ASP A 640 6.09 26.08 -9.81
C ASP A 640 7.19 27.16 -9.71
N GLY A 641 8.46 26.74 -9.71
CA GLY A 641 9.64 27.58 -9.52
C GLY A 641 9.64 28.30 -8.17
N GLU A 642 9.78 29.64 -8.18
CA GLU A 642 9.82 30.45 -6.95
C GLU A 642 8.55 30.34 -6.09
N LYS A 643 7.43 29.87 -6.66
CA LYS A 643 6.18 29.68 -5.92
C LYS A 643 6.21 28.43 -5.03
N GLY A 644 7.17 27.54 -5.20
CA GLY A 644 7.26 26.26 -4.50
C GLY A 644 6.62 25.14 -5.29
N PHE A 645 6.18 24.09 -4.60
CA PHE A 645 5.51 22.95 -5.20
C PHE A 645 3.99 22.99 -5.04
N SER A 646 3.28 22.48 -6.03
CA SER A 646 1.84 22.18 -5.97
C SER A 646 1.60 20.67 -5.94
N LYS A 647 0.81 20.17 -4.97
CA LYS A 647 0.54 18.73 -4.84
C LYS A 647 -0.68 18.26 -5.64
N LYS A 648 -0.56 17.07 -6.25
CA LYS A 648 -1.67 16.31 -6.84
C LYS A 648 -1.53 14.83 -6.45
N PRO A 649 -2.59 14.15 -5.95
CA PRO A 649 -2.54 12.72 -5.73
C PRO A 649 -2.43 11.98 -7.08
N LEU A 650 -1.59 10.94 -7.12
CA LEU A 650 -1.57 10.01 -8.27
C LEU A 650 -2.88 9.20 -8.35
N PRO A 651 -3.20 8.59 -9.51
CA PRO A 651 -4.40 7.77 -9.70
C PRO A 651 -4.62 6.74 -8.60
N ILE A 652 -5.87 6.35 -8.38
CA ILE A 652 -6.26 5.52 -7.22
C ILE A 652 -5.49 4.20 -7.13
N GLU A 653 -5.09 3.62 -8.27
CA GLU A 653 -4.24 2.43 -8.33
C GLU A 653 -2.89 2.63 -7.63
N ALA A 654 -2.27 3.82 -7.73
CA ALA A 654 -1.04 4.16 -7.03
C ALA A 654 -1.20 4.24 -5.50
N GLN A 655 -2.44 4.15 -5.00
CA GLN A 655 -2.79 4.18 -3.59
C GLN A 655 -3.11 2.79 -3.02
N TYR A 656 -3.03 1.72 -3.83
CA TYR A 656 -3.42 0.36 -3.43
C TYR A 656 -2.48 -0.29 -2.41
N ALA A 657 -1.22 0.13 -2.38
CA ALA A 657 -0.22 -0.34 -1.43
C ALA A 657 0.93 0.68 -1.32
N PRO A 658 1.82 0.55 -0.32
CA PRO A 658 2.99 1.40 -0.19
C PRO A 658 3.87 1.38 -1.43
N VAL A 659 4.40 2.54 -1.82
CA VAL A 659 5.34 2.70 -2.94
C VAL A 659 6.75 2.86 -2.39
N TYR A 660 7.61 1.88 -2.67
CA TYR A 660 9.01 1.85 -2.24
C TYR A 660 9.99 2.02 -3.39
N ALA A 661 9.52 1.95 -4.65
CA ALA A 661 10.37 2.09 -5.83
C ALA A 661 9.62 2.82 -6.94
N VAL A 662 10.33 3.76 -7.58
CA VAL A 662 9.83 4.64 -8.64
C VAL A 662 10.91 4.75 -9.70
N VAL A 663 10.52 4.65 -10.97
CA VAL A 663 11.36 5.02 -12.13
C VAL A 663 10.50 5.74 -13.15
N SER A 664 11.10 6.68 -13.89
CA SER A 664 10.49 7.29 -15.06
C SER A 664 11.02 6.68 -16.36
N LEU A 665 10.17 6.63 -17.37
CA LEU A 665 10.51 6.15 -18.71
C LEU A 665 9.54 6.71 -19.76
N ASP A 666 9.71 6.33 -21.02
CA ASP A 666 8.73 6.57 -22.08
C ASP A 666 8.25 5.20 -22.55
N ALA A 667 7.15 4.72 -21.97
CA ALA A 667 6.65 3.36 -22.13
C ALA A 667 5.85 3.19 -23.41
N ASN A 668 5.16 4.25 -23.86
CA ASN A 668 4.33 4.26 -25.05
C ASN A 668 5.03 4.87 -26.29
N LYS A 669 6.26 5.39 -26.13
CA LYS A 669 7.10 6.00 -27.17
C LYS A 669 6.51 7.30 -27.72
N ASP A 670 5.82 8.08 -26.91
CA ASP A 670 5.25 9.37 -27.29
C ASP A 670 6.16 10.57 -26.97
N GLY A 671 7.33 10.31 -26.38
CA GLY A 671 8.32 11.31 -26.01
C GLY A 671 8.09 11.96 -24.65
N LYS A 672 7.07 11.53 -23.90
CA LYS A 672 6.73 12.07 -22.58
C LYS A 672 7.18 11.13 -21.47
N LYS A 673 7.23 11.65 -20.24
CA LYS A 673 7.62 10.88 -19.07
C LYS A 673 6.42 10.16 -18.46
N ASP A 674 6.52 8.85 -18.45
CA ASP A 674 5.66 7.90 -17.77
C ASP A 674 6.28 7.48 -16.44
N LEU A 675 5.47 6.87 -15.58
CA LEU A 675 5.88 6.37 -14.27
C LEU A 675 5.67 4.87 -14.14
N LEU A 676 6.66 4.19 -13.59
CA LEU A 676 6.52 2.83 -13.09
C LEU A 676 6.73 2.83 -11.58
N LEU A 677 5.70 2.41 -10.84
CA LEU A 677 5.69 2.34 -9.38
C LEU A 677 5.62 0.88 -8.92
N ALA A 678 6.38 0.57 -7.87
CA ALA A 678 6.34 -0.73 -7.22
C ALA A 678 6.55 -0.60 -5.71
N GLY A 679 6.14 -1.63 -4.96
CA GLY A 679 6.30 -1.65 -3.52
C GLY A 679 5.63 -2.87 -2.92
N ASN A 680 4.72 -2.67 -1.97
CA ASN A 680 4.13 -3.64 -1.03
C ASN A 680 4.90 -3.77 0.30
N ASN A 681 4.16 -4.14 1.34
CA ASN A 681 4.71 -4.55 2.62
C ASN A 681 3.84 -5.67 3.23
N SER A 682 4.42 -6.86 3.33
CA SER A 682 3.78 -8.06 3.86
C SER A 682 4.06 -8.28 5.35
N TRP A 683 4.98 -7.49 5.92
CA TRP A 683 5.48 -7.62 7.28
C TRP A 683 4.89 -6.55 8.19
N THR A 684 3.59 -6.70 8.42
CA THR A 684 2.76 -5.79 9.21
C THR A 684 2.20 -6.54 10.41
N ARG A 685 1.64 -5.81 11.37
CA ARG A 685 0.87 -6.45 12.44
C ARG A 685 -0.32 -7.20 11.84
N ILE A 686 -0.49 -8.47 12.22
CA ILE A 686 -1.50 -9.36 11.62
C ILE A 686 -2.90 -8.71 11.62
N LYS A 687 -3.28 -8.00 12.68
CA LYS A 687 -4.59 -7.35 12.78
C LYS A 687 -4.85 -6.28 11.70
N TYR A 688 -3.81 -5.62 11.20
CA TYR A 688 -3.95 -4.56 10.19
C TYR A 688 -3.98 -5.12 8.76
N GLY A 689 -3.55 -6.37 8.56
CA GLY A 689 -3.46 -6.99 7.24
C GLY A 689 -2.21 -6.59 6.46
N ARG A 690 -1.93 -7.32 5.37
CA ARG A 690 -0.83 -7.04 4.46
C ARG A 690 -1.19 -5.96 3.45
N TYR A 691 -0.21 -5.18 3.03
CA TYR A 691 -0.35 -4.23 1.93
C TYR A 691 0.29 -4.81 0.67
N SER A 692 -0.42 -5.69 -0.05
CA SER A 692 0.14 -6.48 -1.15
C SER A 692 -0.63 -6.34 -2.47
N ALA A 693 -1.31 -5.21 -2.67
CA ALA A 693 -2.19 -4.98 -3.81
C ALA A 693 -1.53 -4.25 -5.00
N ASN A 694 -0.24 -3.92 -4.90
CA ASN A 694 0.55 -3.37 -5.99
C ASN A 694 1.17 -4.51 -6.83
N HIS A 695 0.78 -4.59 -8.10
CA HIS A 695 1.23 -5.61 -9.06
C HIS A 695 2.28 -5.09 -10.07
N GLY A 696 2.90 -3.95 -9.76
CA GLY A 696 3.57 -3.09 -10.73
C GLY A 696 2.54 -2.16 -11.37
N ILE A 697 2.73 -0.85 -11.22
CA ILE A 697 1.76 0.15 -11.67
C ILE A 697 2.45 1.02 -12.73
N LEU A 698 2.03 0.85 -13.98
CA LEU A 698 2.40 1.75 -15.06
C LEU A 698 1.37 2.88 -15.16
N LEU A 699 1.85 4.11 -15.12
CA LEU A 699 1.06 5.31 -15.37
C LEU A 699 1.63 6.05 -16.58
N ILE A 700 0.80 6.30 -17.59
CA ILE A 700 1.17 7.09 -18.77
C ILE A 700 0.97 8.57 -18.47
N GLY A 701 2.02 9.38 -18.70
CA GLY A 701 2.00 10.82 -18.53
C GLY A 701 1.44 11.53 -19.75
N ASP A 702 0.68 12.60 -19.55
CA ASP A 702 0.21 13.46 -20.64
C ASP A 702 1.21 14.58 -21.02
N GLY A 703 2.33 14.69 -20.29
CA GLY A 703 3.34 15.73 -20.43
C GLY A 703 2.87 17.08 -19.88
N LYS A 704 1.91 17.09 -18.95
CA LYS A 704 1.39 18.27 -18.24
C LYS A 704 1.18 17.98 -16.75
N GLY A 705 1.87 16.97 -16.23
CA GLY A 705 1.71 16.49 -14.86
C GLY A 705 0.41 15.72 -14.58
N ASN A 706 -0.29 15.17 -15.59
CA ASN A 706 -1.40 14.23 -15.38
C ASN A 706 -1.01 12.82 -15.80
N PHE A 707 -1.52 11.83 -15.06
CA PHE A 707 -1.14 10.43 -15.21
C PHE A 707 -2.38 9.53 -15.34
N SER A 708 -2.31 8.53 -16.21
CA SER A 708 -3.38 7.55 -16.44
C SER A 708 -2.89 6.12 -16.26
N TYR A 709 -3.61 5.32 -15.47
CA TYR A 709 -3.24 3.93 -15.19
C TYR A 709 -3.40 3.02 -16.41
N VAL A 710 -2.40 2.15 -16.63
CA VAL A 710 -2.45 1.08 -17.64
C VAL A 710 -2.78 -0.26 -16.99
N PRO A 711 -3.91 -0.91 -17.34
CA PRO A 711 -4.28 -2.23 -16.81
C PRO A 711 -3.21 -3.31 -17.03
N GLN A 712 -3.14 -4.30 -16.13
CA GLN A 712 -2.09 -5.34 -16.19
C GLN A 712 -2.06 -6.14 -17.50
N THR A 713 -3.21 -6.32 -18.12
CA THR A 713 -3.33 -6.96 -19.44
C THR A 713 -2.60 -6.22 -20.55
N HIS A 714 -2.41 -4.90 -20.42
CA HIS A 714 -1.74 -4.01 -21.37
C HIS A 714 -0.35 -3.58 -20.88
N SER A 715 -0.12 -3.47 -19.57
CA SER A 715 1.21 -3.19 -19.04
C SER A 715 2.15 -4.37 -19.32
N GLY A 716 1.66 -5.61 -19.17
CA GLY A 716 2.46 -6.83 -19.22
C GLY A 716 3.20 -7.15 -17.92
N LEU A 717 2.94 -6.38 -16.85
CA LEU A 717 3.51 -6.57 -15.53
C LEU A 717 2.71 -7.59 -14.71
N ASN A 718 3.40 -8.34 -13.87
CA ASN A 718 2.82 -9.21 -12.83
C ASN A 718 3.80 -9.30 -11.66
N VAL A 719 4.10 -8.17 -11.06
CA VAL A 719 5.02 -8.08 -9.91
C VAL A 719 4.26 -8.53 -8.66
N ARG A 720 4.85 -9.39 -7.84
CA ARG A 720 4.26 -9.83 -6.57
C ARG A 720 5.35 -9.95 -5.51
N GLY A 721 5.07 -9.46 -4.31
CA GLY A 721 6.03 -9.45 -3.20
C GLY A 721 6.46 -8.04 -2.85
N ASP A 722 7.33 -7.95 -1.85
CA ASP A 722 7.75 -6.70 -1.22
C ASP A 722 8.93 -6.12 -2.00
N VAL A 723 8.64 -5.29 -3.02
CA VAL A 723 9.67 -4.59 -3.79
C VAL A 723 10.32 -3.51 -2.91
N ARG A 724 11.64 -3.42 -2.96
CA ARG A 724 12.44 -2.43 -2.21
C ARG A 724 13.34 -1.58 -3.11
N SER A 725 13.65 -2.06 -4.30
CA SER A 725 14.47 -1.31 -5.26
C SER A 725 14.07 -1.63 -6.70
N MET A 726 14.30 -0.67 -7.60
CA MET A 726 14.03 -0.80 -9.02
C MET A 726 15.09 -0.04 -9.81
N LEU A 727 15.64 -0.68 -10.84
CA LEU A 727 16.65 -0.10 -11.73
C LEU A 727 16.22 -0.22 -13.18
N GLN A 728 16.35 0.87 -13.94
CA GLN A 728 16.28 0.84 -15.40
C GLN A 728 17.70 0.76 -15.97
N ILE A 729 17.98 -0.29 -16.75
CA ILE A 729 19.29 -0.55 -17.34
C ILE A 729 19.14 -0.86 -18.82
N LYS A 730 20.07 -0.38 -19.64
CA LYS A 730 20.17 -0.81 -21.04
C LYS A 730 20.87 -2.17 -21.11
N THR A 731 20.15 -3.20 -21.53
CA THR A 731 20.66 -4.56 -21.73
C THR A 731 20.70 -4.89 -23.21
N GLY A 732 21.89 -4.93 -23.80
CA GLY A 732 22.05 -5.02 -25.26
C GLY A 732 21.42 -3.81 -25.96
N THR A 733 20.35 -4.03 -26.74
CA THR A 733 19.64 -2.95 -27.47
C THR A 733 18.35 -2.48 -26.79
N ALA A 734 17.90 -3.14 -25.72
CA ALA A 734 16.62 -2.86 -25.06
C ALA A 734 16.83 -2.18 -23.70
N LYS A 735 15.82 -1.41 -23.26
CA LYS A 735 15.72 -0.96 -21.87
C LYS A 735 15.03 -2.05 -21.05
N SER A 736 15.59 -2.34 -19.89
CA SER A 736 15.12 -3.38 -18.99
C SER A 736 14.95 -2.81 -17.59
N ILE A 737 13.91 -3.27 -16.90
CA ILE A 737 13.63 -2.94 -15.51
C ILE A 737 13.96 -4.16 -14.65
N PHE A 738 14.81 -3.98 -13.64
CA PHE A 738 15.11 -4.98 -12.62
C PHE A 738 14.44 -4.58 -11.31
N LEU A 739 13.81 -5.53 -10.62
CA LEU A 739 13.13 -5.30 -9.35
C LEU A 739 13.74 -6.18 -8.26
N GLY A 740 14.29 -5.52 -7.23
CA GLY A 740 14.80 -6.16 -6.02
C GLY A 740 13.67 -6.34 -5.02
N MET A 741 13.45 -7.58 -4.58
CA MET A 741 12.33 -7.95 -3.71
C MET A 741 12.83 -8.58 -2.42
N ASN A 742 12.31 -8.14 -1.27
CA ASN A 742 12.65 -8.72 0.02
C ASN A 742 12.18 -10.18 0.07
N ASN A 743 13.10 -11.07 0.47
CA ASN A 743 12.85 -12.49 0.68
C ASN A 743 12.32 -13.23 -0.58
N ALA A 744 12.77 -12.80 -1.77
CA ALA A 744 12.32 -13.29 -3.07
C ALA A 744 13.43 -13.14 -4.14
N PRO A 745 13.33 -13.86 -5.28
CA PRO A 745 14.25 -13.69 -6.40
C PRO A 745 14.10 -12.32 -7.05
N VAL A 746 15.20 -11.79 -7.59
CA VAL A 746 15.14 -10.64 -8.51
C VAL A 746 14.33 -11.03 -9.74
N ILE A 747 13.46 -10.14 -10.19
CA ILE A 747 12.72 -10.29 -11.45
C ILE A 747 13.04 -9.15 -12.39
N SER A 748 12.83 -9.36 -13.68
CA SER A 748 13.08 -8.32 -14.68
C SER A 748 12.08 -8.33 -15.83
N TYR A 749 11.90 -7.15 -16.42
CA TYR A 749 11.01 -6.91 -17.55
C TYR A 749 11.74 -6.12 -18.62
N ARG A 750 11.56 -6.51 -19.87
CA ARG A 750 12.01 -5.75 -21.03
C ARG A 750 10.93 -4.77 -21.46
N LEU A 751 11.30 -3.52 -21.72
CA LEU A 751 10.43 -2.56 -22.40
C LEU A 751 10.38 -2.88 -23.90
N ASN A 752 9.17 -2.99 -24.47
CA ASN A 752 8.93 -3.37 -25.86
C ASN A 752 9.03 -2.20 -26.84
#